data_AF-A0A3M1NW77-F1
#
_entry.id   AF-A0A3M1NW77-F1
#
_cell.length_a   1.000
_cell.length_b   1.000
_cell.length_c   1.000
_cell.angle_alpha   90.00
_cell.angle_beta   90.00
_cell.angle_gamma   90.00
#
_symmetry.space_group_name_H-M   'P 1'
#
loop_
_entity.id
_entity.type
_entity.pdbx_description
1 polymer ?
#
loop_
_entity_poly.entity_id
_entity_poly.type
_entity_poly.pdbx_seq_one_letter_code
_entity_poly.pdbx_strand_id
1 'polypeptide(L)'
;MKLRTAGLILLMLTAGWQRVSAQGSAGQAGEYLRWGVGARALALGRAFTSISDDASALYWNPAGLSSLSRVGGTVMFMHLPLREGASFNYLAGAIPLRILFVKHTGNSTLVNLIQNFSLGLGIAWQGLGEFQLFDENASPVSGGSGNSVDDRAVYVSFAYPLHDVLRRLPRLGFFGRAGGELDVGLTAKFLHQDLFGVSGSATSFDLGFKYAHHSGLFNLGFTLHDLNHPGFSYDADIVGDKIPTTGVVGGSLRPPFGRLRGLLLSADYGIVTPSGRDKEIMVGAEYDLSVLSAQLPMKVRVGLNSEHESLTVGLSFSPEEVLGHDWLPSGDWTYANDRSSFDAVGARYSFSVDRNPFTAKYWYLNAMVQLFGYGCDNLSEIKKSDRVTQYLKNAQDARNPGRHAYRYEAALRLVDLRFLTAVSELQNARREEALKERAVQHFRKIANSYFSAVRRAEKADYGKKELDEEAYFHSFVYYLQSLILAGDYEAVWRASADSGKSWGKHRNLLKSRSAVYRSRADFLHFLEALAFYKGGATTEAISMLRQNLPDNSLAGYLLGHIEFLEGNYQTALLRLKEVNLNDVSFPRHLYVPVTSDCTFGDEVLFLQAASMFKLGRPPEEYLAEFAKIPRFFPSSDLAKFLTRRGNILATMIRYVERGEQDELAALTERVIRAYIESFSIGTLKEEVYTYNYR
;
A
#
# COMPACT_ATOMS: atom_id res chain seq x y z
N MET A 1 -14.54 -8.02 35.06
CA MET A 1 -13.73 -9.14 34.50
C MET A 1 -12.76 -8.76 33.37
N LYS A 2 -12.74 -7.51 32.84
CA LYS A 2 -12.11 -7.18 31.55
C LYS A 2 -10.71 -6.54 31.59
N LEU A 3 -10.17 -6.19 32.76
CA LEU A 3 -8.75 -5.82 32.95
C LEU A 3 -7.89 -6.95 33.55
N ARG A 4 -8.54 -7.98 34.12
CA ARG A 4 -7.86 -9.03 34.88
C ARG A 4 -7.06 -9.98 33.98
N THR A 5 -7.49 -10.24 32.75
CA THR A 5 -6.82 -11.20 31.84
C THR A 5 -5.53 -10.67 31.21
N ALA A 6 -5.47 -9.39 30.84
CA ALA A 6 -4.21 -8.76 30.39
C ALA A 6 -3.19 -8.64 31.53
N GLY A 7 -3.68 -8.29 32.74
CA GLY A 7 -2.86 -8.29 33.95
C GLY A 7 -2.34 -9.68 34.32
N LEU A 8 -3.15 -10.74 34.19
CA LEU A 8 -2.76 -12.13 34.47
C LEU A 8 -1.71 -12.67 33.50
N ILE A 9 -1.76 -12.31 32.21
CA ILE A 9 -0.74 -12.70 31.23
C ILE A 9 0.59 -11.97 31.51
N LEU A 10 0.52 -10.67 31.84
CA LEU A 10 1.70 -9.89 32.26
C LEU A 10 2.30 -10.43 33.57
N LEU A 11 1.46 -10.84 34.54
CA LEU A 11 1.89 -11.44 35.81
C LEU A 11 2.51 -12.84 35.61
N MET A 12 1.96 -13.65 34.69
CA MET A 12 2.50 -14.98 34.37
C MET A 12 3.84 -14.90 33.62
N LEU A 13 4.06 -13.87 32.80
CA LEU A 13 5.37 -13.60 32.18
C LEU A 13 6.43 -13.20 33.22
N THR A 14 6.04 -12.52 34.30
CA THR A 14 6.97 -12.16 35.40
C THR A 14 7.24 -13.30 36.38
N ALA A 15 6.31 -14.25 36.56
CA ALA A 15 6.37 -15.28 37.60
C ALA A 15 7.19 -16.54 37.21
N GLY A 16 7.60 -16.67 35.93
CA GLY A 16 8.33 -17.83 35.42
C GLY A 16 9.85 -17.72 35.40
N TRP A 17 10.43 -16.61 35.87
CA TRP A 17 11.88 -16.38 35.79
C TRP A 17 12.61 -17.21 36.87
N GLN A 18 12.99 -18.44 36.54
CA GLN A 18 14.02 -19.12 37.33
C GLN A 18 15.31 -18.30 37.25
N ARG A 19 15.96 -18.13 38.41
CA ARG A 19 17.26 -17.46 38.52
C ARG A 19 18.30 -18.28 37.76
N VAL A 20 18.54 -17.93 36.51
CA VAL A 20 19.78 -18.32 35.82
C VAL A 20 20.87 -17.47 36.45
N SER A 21 21.77 -18.11 37.18
CA SER A 21 22.98 -17.47 37.69
C SER A 21 23.91 -17.23 36.50
N ALA A 22 24.07 -15.96 36.11
CA ALA A 22 25.12 -15.53 35.19
C ALA A 22 26.48 -15.69 35.88
N GLN A 23 27.45 -16.27 35.19
CA GLN A 23 28.83 -16.40 35.68
C GLN A 23 29.62 -15.24 35.07
N GLY A 24 30.09 -14.30 35.91
CA GLY A 24 30.62 -13.01 35.45
C GLY A 24 31.64 -13.10 34.32
N SER A 25 31.25 -12.59 33.14
CA SER A 25 32.05 -12.49 31.91
C SER A 25 32.74 -11.12 31.81
N ALA A 26 33.36 -10.63 32.89
CA ALA A 26 34.03 -9.33 32.88
C ALA A 26 35.40 -9.40 32.15
N GLY A 27 35.80 -8.31 31.49
CA GLY A 27 37.14 -8.14 30.92
C GLY A 27 37.37 -8.72 29.52
N GLN A 28 36.32 -8.90 28.71
CA GLN A 28 36.47 -9.38 27.33
C GLN A 28 36.73 -8.23 26.34
N ALA A 29 37.45 -8.52 25.25
CA ALA A 29 37.62 -7.59 24.15
C ALA A 29 36.29 -7.12 23.56
N GLY A 30 36.21 -5.83 23.25
CA GLY A 30 35.05 -5.22 22.60
C GLY A 30 33.79 -5.17 23.46
N GLU A 31 33.90 -5.13 24.80
CA GLU A 31 32.73 -5.09 25.69
C GLU A 31 31.82 -3.88 25.43
N TYR A 32 32.36 -2.75 24.96
CA TYR A 32 31.56 -1.59 24.58
C TYR A 32 30.55 -1.88 23.46
N LEU A 33 30.85 -2.86 22.60
CA LEU A 33 29.93 -3.33 21.57
C LEU A 33 28.70 -4.02 22.15
N ARG A 34 28.64 -4.26 23.47
CA ARG A 34 27.52 -4.90 24.16
C ARG A 34 26.68 -3.93 24.99
N TRP A 35 26.90 -2.62 24.93
CA TRP A 35 25.99 -1.66 25.60
C TRP A 35 24.59 -1.60 24.95
N GLY A 36 24.48 -1.97 23.67
CA GLY A 36 23.24 -1.89 22.90
C GLY A 36 22.95 -0.46 22.42
N VAL A 37 22.26 -0.34 21.27
CA VAL A 37 21.93 0.96 20.67
C VAL A 37 20.42 1.10 20.45
N GLY A 38 19.92 2.33 20.53
CA GLY A 38 18.50 2.68 20.34
C GLY A 38 17.65 2.41 21.59
N ALA A 39 16.98 3.44 22.12
CA ALA A 39 16.22 3.30 23.35
C ALA A 39 15.03 2.34 23.19
N ARG A 40 14.38 2.31 22.00
CA ARG A 40 13.33 1.33 21.68
C ARG A 40 13.78 -0.12 21.85
N ALA A 41 14.93 -0.49 21.29
CA ALA A 41 15.45 -1.86 21.37
C ALA A 41 15.78 -2.23 22.82
N LEU A 42 16.40 -1.30 23.55
CA LEU A 42 16.73 -1.47 24.96
C LEU A 42 15.48 -1.59 25.84
N ALA A 43 14.41 -0.85 25.56
CA ALA A 43 13.13 -0.94 26.29
C ALA A 43 12.40 -2.27 26.09
N LEU A 44 12.78 -3.02 25.06
CA LEU A 44 12.27 -4.36 24.77
C LEU A 44 13.20 -5.45 25.32
N GLY A 45 14.05 -5.11 26.29
CA GLY A 45 14.98 -6.05 26.90
C GLY A 45 16.01 -6.57 25.90
N ARG A 46 16.27 -5.81 24.82
CA ARG A 46 17.18 -6.14 23.71
C ARG A 46 16.64 -7.21 22.73
N ALA A 47 15.37 -7.62 22.87
CA ALA A 47 14.71 -8.54 21.95
C ALA A 47 14.32 -7.86 20.62
N PHE A 48 15.30 -7.54 19.78
CA PHE A 48 15.12 -6.65 18.63
C PHE A 48 15.50 -7.28 17.28
N THR A 49 16.10 -8.48 17.27
CA THR A 49 16.66 -9.14 16.07
C THR A 49 15.62 -9.34 14.96
N SER A 50 14.40 -9.73 15.34
CA SER A 50 13.31 -10.01 14.37
C SER A 50 12.47 -8.78 13.98
N ILE A 51 12.64 -7.65 14.69
CA ILE A 51 11.82 -6.45 14.52
C ILE A 51 12.60 -5.21 14.09
N SER A 52 13.93 -5.27 14.08
CA SER A 52 14.83 -4.22 13.59
C SER A 52 14.40 -3.67 12.23
N ASP A 53 14.05 -2.39 12.19
CA ASP A 53 13.47 -1.73 11.03
C ASP A 53 13.88 -0.24 10.88
N ASP A 54 14.89 0.20 11.64
CA ASP A 54 15.38 1.58 11.69
C ASP A 54 16.93 1.64 11.62
N ALA A 55 17.54 2.81 11.85
CA ALA A 55 18.99 3.00 11.82
C ALA A 55 19.76 2.18 12.88
N SER A 56 19.09 1.64 13.90
CA SER A 56 19.70 0.70 14.84
C SER A 56 19.88 -0.71 14.24
N ALA A 57 19.25 -1.01 13.10
CA ALA A 57 19.41 -2.29 12.42
C ALA A 57 20.86 -2.60 12.02
N LEU A 58 21.70 -1.58 11.80
CA LEU A 58 23.14 -1.76 11.53
C LEU A 58 23.84 -2.54 12.65
N TYR A 59 23.38 -2.34 13.90
CA TYR A 59 23.88 -2.99 15.10
C TYR A 59 23.14 -4.28 15.41
N TRP A 60 21.81 -4.29 15.35
CA TRP A 60 21.01 -5.44 15.79
C TRP A 60 20.85 -6.53 14.73
N ASN A 61 20.49 -6.18 13.50
CA ASN A 61 20.35 -7.13 12.39
C ASN A 61 20.34 -6.38 11.04
N PRO A 62 21.42 -6.45 10.25
CA PRO A 62 21.53 -5.66 9.03
C PRO A 62 20.45 -5.98 7.99
N ALA A 63 19.86 -7.18 8.00
CA ALA A 63 18.76 -7.51 7.08
C ALA A 63 17.54 -6.60 7.29
N GLY A 64 17.36 -6.06 8.50
CA GLY A 64 16.31 -5.11 8.85
C GLY A 64 16.33 -3.83 8.01
N LEU A 65 17.48 -3.42 7.48
CA LEU A 65 17.58 -2.23 6.62
C LEU A 65 16.79 -2.34 5.32
N SER A 66 16.55 -3.56 4.83
CA SER A 66 15.71 -3.77 3.64
C SER A 66 14.21 -3.61 3.92
N SER A 67 13.82 -3.52 5.20
CA SER A 67 12.47 -3.16 5.64
C SER A 67 12.22 -1.65 5.56
N LEU A 68 13.27 -0.83 5.37
CA LEU A 68 13.11 0.59 5.09
C LEU A 68 12.27 0.79 3.83
N SER A 69 11.40 1.80 3.83
CA SER A 69 10.60 2.11 2.64
C SER A 69 11.52 2.33 1.44
N ARG A 70 11.12 1.85 0.24
CA ARG A 70 11.93 1.89 -0.98
C ARG A 70 12.40 3.31 -1.41
N VAL A 71 11.94 4.37 -0.76
CA VAL A 71 12.21 5.77 -1.12
C VAL A 71 12.44 6.68 0.11
N GLY A 72 12.49 6.14 1.34
CA GLY A 72 12.69 6.90 2.58
C GLY A 72 13.90 6.44 3.39
N GLY A 73 14.42 7.28 4.28
CA GLY A 73 15.63 7.02 5.06
C GLY A 73 15.42 7.29 6.54
N THR A 74 16.25 6.68 7.37
CA THR A 74 16.20 6.81 8.83
C THR A 74 17.50 7.43 9.31
N VAL A 75 17.41 8.30 10.32
CA VAL A 75 18.56 8.81 11.07
C VAL A 75 18.24 8.70 12.56
N MET A 76 19.17 8.20 13.35
CA MET A 76 19.04 8.04 14.79
C MET A 76 20.25 8.59 15.51
N PHE A 77 20.00 9.29 16.60
CA PHE A 77 20.98 9.62 17.61
C PHE A 77 20.56 9.01 18.95
N MET A 78 21.50 8.43 19.68
CA MET A 78 21.27 7.89 21.01
C MET A 78 22.39 8.33 21.94
N HIS A 79 21.99 8.71 23.16
CA HIS A 79 22.88 9.10 24.24
C HIS A 79 22.57 8.24 25.48
N LEU A 80 23.60 7.55 25.96
CA LEU A 80 23.60 6.77 27.18
C LEU A 80 24.56 7.41 28.18
N PRO A 81 24.06 8.12 29.20
CA PRO A 81 24.90 8.53 30.31
C PRO A 81 25.31 7.30 31.13
N LEU A 82 26.61 7.16 31.38
CA LEU A 82 27.18 6.16 32.28
C LEU A 82 27.66 6.87 33.57
N ARG A 83 28.11 6.09 34.58
CA ARG A 83 28.64 6.68 35.83
C ARG A 83 29.99 7.39 35.61
N GLU A 84 30.36 8.24 36.56
CA GLU A 84 31.65 8.96 36.59
C GLU A 84 31.92 9.82 35.35
N GLY A 85 30.87 10.37 34.73
CA GLY A 85 30.99 11.23 33.55
C GLY A 85 31.25 10.50 32.24
N ALA A 86 31.32 9.16 32.26
CA ALA A 86 31.39 8.37 31.06
C ALA A 86 30.09 8.43 30.24
N SER A 87 30.18 8.22 28.94
CA SER A 87 28.99 8.12 28.08
C SER A 87 29.22 7.16 26.93
N PHE A 88 28.13 6.57 26.47
CA PHE A 88 28.07 5.81 25.22
C PHE A 88 27.07 6.47 24.28
N ASN A 89 27.47 6.65 23.03
CA ASN A 89 26.67 7.38 22.06
C ASN A 89 26.63 6.61 20.75
N TYR A 90 25.55 6.82 20.00
CA TYR A 90 25.37 6.22 18.69
C TYR A 90 24.73 7.22 17.74
N LEU A 91 25.29 7.32 16.54
CA LEU A 91 24.73 8.09 15.44
C LEU A 91 24.73 7.20 14.20
N ALA A 92 23.56 7.00 13.59
CA ALA A 92 23.47 6.24 12.36
C ALA A 92 22.40 6.76 11.43
N GLY A 93 22.55 6.45 10.16
CA GLY A 93 21.52 6.65 9.16
C GLY A 93 21.56 5.59 8.08
N ALA A 94 20.42 5.38 7.42
CA ALA A 94 20.31 4.43 6.35
C ALA A 94 19.33 4.90 5.26
N ILE A 95 19.65 4.55 4.02
CA ILE A 95 18.88 4.90 2.83
C ILE A 95 18.80 3.72 1.85
N PRO A 96 17.66 3.51 1.18
CA PRO A 96 17.56 2.62 0.03
C PRO A 96 18.27 3.25 -1.16
N LEU A 97 19.15 2.52 -1.85
CA LEU A 97 19.88 3.08 -3.00
C LEU A 97 18.94 3.52 -4.12
N ARG A 98 17.75 2.91 -4.24
CA ARG A 98 16.71 3.28 -5.21
C ARG A 98 16.39 4.78 -5.21
N ILE A 99 16.53 5.47 -4.08
CA ILE A 99 16.28 6.92 -4.00
C ILE A 99 17.19 7.74 -4.92
N LEU A 100 18.39 7.24 -5.21
CA LEU A 100 19.37 7.91 -6.08
C LEU A 100 19.05 7.72 -7.57
N PHE A 101 18.08 6.87 -7.93
CA PHE A 101 17.80 6.47 -9.31
C PHE A 101 16.37 6.84 -9.77
N VAL A 102 16.01 8.11 -9.61
CA VAL A 102 14.66 8.66 -9.87
C VAL A 102 14.21 8.55 -11.34
N LYS A 103 15.12 8.37 -12.31
CA LYS A 103 14.78 8.11 -13.71
C LYS A 103 14.85 6.61 -14.01
N HIS A 104 13.88 6.13 -14.79
CA HIS A 104 13.82 4.78 -15.35
C HIS A 104 15.11 4.47 -16.14
N THR A 105 16.15 4.03 -15.45
CA THR A 105 17.31 3.37 -16.06
C THR A 105 16.80 2.09 -16.70
N GLY A 106 17.14 1.89 -17.97
CA GLY A 106 16.57 0.85 -18.83
C GLY A 106 16.75 -0.59 -18.33
N ASN A 107 16.41 -1.56 -19.18
CA ASN A 107 16.35 -3.01 -18.91
C ASN A 107 17.67 -3.70 -18.43
N SER A 108 18.66 -2.97 -17.92
CA SER A 108 19.87 -3.54 -17.33
C SER A 108 19.55 -4.27 -16.02
N THR A 109 19.78 -5.58 -16.01
CA THR A 109 19.63 -6.45 -14.84
C THR A 109 20.54 -6.02 -13.68
N LEU A 110 21.75 -5.55 -13.98
CA LEU A 110 22.73 -5.11 -12.98
C LEU A 110 22.27 -3.83 -12.25
N VAL A 111 21.74 -2.86 -12.98
CA VAL A 111 21.25 -1.61 -12.41
C VAL A 111 20.05 -1.86 -11.50
N ASN A 112 19.12 -2.71 -11.93
CA ASN A 112 17.98 -3.15 -11.11
C ASN A 112 18.42 -3.91 -9.85
N LEU A 113 19.52 -4.68 -9.94
CA LEU A 113 20.08 -5.39 -8.79
C LEU A 113 20.64 -4.40 -7.76
N ILE A 114 21.46 -3.44 -8.20
CA ILE A 114 22.12 -2.44 -7.34
C ILE A 114 21.08 -1.53 -6.67
N GLN A 115 20.04 -1.12 -7.40
CA GLN A 115 19.01 -0.22 -6.89
C GLN A 115 18.19 -0.79 -5.72
N ASN A 116 18.13 -2.11 -5.58
CA ASN A 116 17.36 -2.75 -4.51
C ASN A 116 18.13 -2.90 -3.19
N PHE A 117 19.42 -2.54 -3.16
CA PHE A 117 20.16 -2.51 -1.90
C PHE A 117 19.74 -1.34 -1.02
N SER A 118 19.82 -1.55 0.28
CA SER A 118 19.82 -0.48 1.29
C SER A 118 21.22 -0.35 1.87
N LEU A 119 21.68 0.90 2.03
CA LEU A 119 22.98 1.26 2.58
C LEU A 119 22.78 1.93 3.94
N GLY A 120 23.53 1.50 4.94
CA GLY A 120 23.59 2.12 6.26
C GLY A 120 25.01 2.55 6.61
N LEU A 121 25.13 3.70 7.28
CA LEU A 121 26.35 4.17 7.92
C LEU A 121 26.06 4.52 9.37
N GLY A 122 26.94 4.13 10.29
CA GLY A 122 26.79 4.44 11.70
C GLY A 122 28.11 4.53 12.43
N ILE A 123 28.10 5.18 13.58
CA ILE A 123 29.22 5.24 14.52
C ILE A 123 28.69 5.09 15.94
N ALA A 124 29.30 4.19 16.70
CA ALA A 124 29.17 4.11 18.14
C ALA A 124 30.48 4.58 18.77
N TRP A 125 30.41 5.36 19.85
CA TRP A 125 31.60 5.76 20.60
C TRP A 125 31.33 5.80 22.09
N GLN A 126 32.33 5.39 22.86
CA GLN A 126 32.34 5.41 24.32
C GLN A 126 33.49 6.26 24.80
N GLY A 127 33.19 7.28 25.63
CA GLY A 127 34.20 8.03 26.35
C GLY A 127 34.10 7.73 27.85
N LEU A 128 35.22 7.49 28.53
CA LEU A 128 35.27 7.27 29.98
C LEU A 128 35.27 8.57 30.82
N GLY A 129 35.13 9.73 30.18
CA GLY A 129 35.25 11.03 30.84
C GLY A 129 36.70 11.40 31.15
N GLU A 130 36.90 12.57 31.75
CA GLU A 130 38.23 13.02 32.20
C GLU A 130 38.52 12.50 33.60
N PHE A 131 39.67 11.86 33.78
CA PHE A 131 40.15 11.44 35.10
C PHE A 131 41.56 12.00 35.36
N GLN A 132 41.91 12.13 36.64
CA GLN A 132 43.21 12.66 37.05
C GLN A 132 44.16 11.52 37.41
N LEU A 133 45.35 11.55 36.82
CA LEU A 133 46.41 10.58 37.14
C LEU A 133 47.14 10.97 38.42
N PHE A 134 47.46 9.97 39.24
CA PHE A 134 48.27 10.10 40.44
C PHE A 134 49.54 9.26 40.31
N ASP A 135 50.65 9.76 40.83
CA ASP A 135 51.91 9.02 40.91
C ASP A 135 51.89 8.01 42.07
N GLU A 136 53.00 7.29 42.24
CA GLU A 136 53.20 6.30 43.32
C GLU A 136 53.07 6.88 44.74
N ASN A 137 53.20 8.20 44.88
CA ASN A 137 53.05 8.93 46.14
C ASN A 137 51.68 9.59 46.28
N ALA A 138 50.71 9.19 45.44
CA ALA A 138 49.37 9.77 45.37
C ALA A 138 49.35 11.29 45.12
N SER A 139 50.39 11.82 44.46
CA SER A 139 50.43 13.21 44.00
C SER A 139 49.90 13.30 42.58
N PRO A 140 49.05 14.29 42.25
CA PRO A 140 48.51 14.43 40.90
C PRO A 140 49.64 14.72 39.90
N VAL A 141 49.69 13.93 38.83
CA VAL A 141 50.72 14.08 37.78
C VAL A 141 50.45 15.38 37.01
N SER A 142 51.47 16.24 36.91
CA SER A 142 51.39 17.51 36.18
C SER A 142 51.15 17.24 34.69
N GLY A 143 50.05 17.77 34.13
CA GLY A 143 49.64 17.46 32.75
C GLY A 143 48.88 16.15 32.56
N GLY A 144 48.58 15.42 33.65
CA GLY A 144 47.78 14.18 33.64
C GLY A 144 46.27 14.38 33.81
N SER A 145 45.79 15.63 33.81
CA SER A 145 44.37 15.99 33.79
C SER A 145 43.89 16.09 32.34
N GLY A 146 42.85 15.34 31.96
CA GLY A 146 42.29 15.36 30.60
C GLY A 146 42.61 14.13 29.75
N ASN A 147 43.19 13.09 30.36
CA ASN A 147 43.30 11.79 29.71
C ASN A 147 41.90 11.16 29.66
N SER A 148 41.48 10.78 28.46
CA SER A 148 40.22 10.09 28.21
C SER A 148 40.49 8.85 27.38
N VAL A 149 39.90 7.73 27.78
CA VAL A 149 39.84 6.53 26.94
C VAL A 149 38.65 6.67 26.00
N ASP A 150 38.88 6.52 24.70
CA ASP A 150 37.85 6.54 23.65
C ASP A 150 37.84 5.21 22.87
N ASP A 151 36.70 4.53 22.92
CA ASP A 151 36.43 3.35 22.11
C ASP A 151 35.41 3.71 21.03
N ARG A 152 35.62 3.25 19.80
CA ARG A 152 34.71 3.57 18.69
C ARG A 152 34.56 2.43 17.69
N ALA A 153 33.34 2.31 17.17
CA ALA A 153 33.00 1.38 16.11
C ALA A 153 32.28 2.12 14.98
N VAL A 154 32.83 2.03 13.77
CA VAL A 154 32.17 2.53 12.55
C VAL A 154 31.50 1.35 11.85
N TYR A 155 30.23 1.51 11.49
CA TYR A 155 29.39 0.49 10.86
C TYR A 155 29.11 0.89 9.41
N VAL A 156 29.35 -0.05 8.49
CA VAL A 156 28.94 0.05 7.09
C VAL A 156 28.09 -1.17 6.76
N SER A 157 26.80 -0.95 6.47
CA SER A 157 25.85 -2.04 6.30
C SER A 157 25.20 -2.03 4.92
N PHE A 158 24.98 -3.23 4.39
CA PHE A 158 24.27 -3.48 3.14
C PHE A 158 23.14 -4.47 3.41
N ALA A 159 21.96 -4.21 2.85
CA ALA A 159 20.84 -5.14 2.92
C ALA A 159 20.16 -5.33 1.57
N TYR A 160 19.66 -6.54 1.33
CA TYR A 160 19.04 -6.93 0.08
C TYR A 160 17.74 -7.71 0.31
N PRO A 161 16.63 -7.35 -0.36
CA PRO A 161 15.36 -8.05 -0.24
C PRO A 161 15.35 -9.32 -1.10
N LEU A 162 15.91 -10.41 -0.56
CA LEU A 162 16.15 -11.67 -1.28
C LEU A 162 14.86 -12.28 -1.88
N HIS A 163 13.71 -12.05 -1.26
CA HIS A 163 12.44 -12.56 -1.75
C HIS A 163 12.04 -12.09 -3.15
N ASP A 164 12.50 -10.93 -3.62
CA ASP A 164 12.23 -10.45 -4.98
C ASP A 164 12.91 -11.34 -6.02
N VAL A 165 14.07 -11.94 -5.67
CA VAL A 165 14.77 -12.94 -6.48
C VAL A 165 14.08 -14.30 -6.36
N LEU A 166 13.76 -14.72 -5.14
CA LEU A 166 13.14 -16.04 -4.89
C LEU A 166 11.78 -16.20 -5.58
N ARG A 167 10.97 -15.14 -5.66
CA ARG A 167 9.69 -15.14 -6.39
C ARG A 167 9.84 -15.36 -7.89
N ARG A 168 11.01 -15.06 -8.46
CA ARG A 168 11.29 -15.24 -9.90
C ARG A 168 11.80 -16.64 -10.25
N LEU A 169 12.16 -17.46 -9.26
CA LEU A 169 12.68 -18.81 -9.48
C LEU A 169 11.52 -19.83 -9.50
N PRO A 170 11.13 -20.39 -10.66
CA PRO A 170 9.98 -21.29 -10.77
C PRO A 170 10.17 -22.66 -10.08
N ARG A 171 11.39 -23.00 -9.63
CA ARG A 171 11.75 -24.34 -9.10
C ARG A 171 11.81 -24.46 -7.58
N LEU A 172 11.84 -23.37 -6.80
CA LEU A 172 11.80 -23.45 -5.33
C LEU A 172 10.34 -23.52 -4.85
N GLY A 173 9.69 -24.67 -5.06
CA GLY A 173 8.28 -24.92 -4.71
C GLY A 173 7.92 -24.70 -3.23
N PHE A 174 8.90 -24.62 -2.32
CA PHE A 174 8.70 -24.39 -0.88
C PHE A 174 9.01 -22.94 -0.44
N PHE A 175 10.16 -22.38 -0.83
CA PHE A 175 10.58 -21.01 -0.45
C PHE A 175 10.01 -19.90 -1.35
N GLY A 176 9.80 -20.17 -2.65
CA GLY A 176 9.16 -19.19 -3.57
C GLY A 176 7.66 -18.99 -3.31
N ARG A 177 7.06 -19.90 -2.52
CA ARG A 177 5.66 -19.85 -2.04
C ARG A 177 5.55 -19.62 -0.54
N ALA A 178 6.66 -19.54 0.20
CA ALA A 178 6.65 -19.14 1.60
C ALA A 178 6.05 -17.74 1.63
N GLY A 179 4.86 -17.62 2.20
CA GLY A 179 4.08 -16.40 2.17
C GLY A 179 4.71 -15.32 3.04
N GLY A 180 5.82 -14.75 2.61
CA GLY A 180 6.57 -13.78 3.38
C GLY A 180 7.67 -13.11 2.58
N GLU A 181 8.41 -12.27 3.28
CA GLU A 181 9.51 -11.46 2.78
C GLU A 181 10.76 -11.92 3.53
N LEU A 182 11.68 -12.55 2.79
CA LEU A 182 13.00 -12.93 3.27
C LEU A 182 14.00 -11.86 2.81
N ASP A 183 14.76 -11.38 3.77
CA ASP A 183 15.74 -10.32 3.62
C ASP A 183 17.08 -10.75 4.21
N VAL A 184 18.17 -10.28 3.61
CA VAL A 184 19.55 -10.58 4.03
C VAL A 184 20.34 -9.29 4.19
N GLY A 185 21.31 -9.29 5.09
CA GLY A 185 22.20 -8.15 5.28
C GLY A 185 23.59 -8.53 5.75
N LEU A 186 24.53 -7.61 5.52
CA LEU A 186 25.94 -7.70 5.91
C LEU A 186 26.34 -6.36 6.54
N THR A 187 27.03 -6.38 7.68
CA THR A 187 27.69 -5.20 8.24
C THR A 187 29.19 -5.45 8.31
N ALA A 188 29.99 -4.49 7.86
CA ALA A 188 31.40 -4.39 8.21
C ALA A 188 31.55 -3.38 9.36
N LYS A 189 32.26 -3.75 10.42
CA LYS A 189 32.61 -2.85 11.53
C LYS A 189 34.10 -2.57 11.53
N PHE A 190 34.46 -1.31 11.68
CA PHE A 190 35.83 -0.87 11.91
C PHE A 190 35.94 -0.41 13.36
N LEU A 191 36.65 -1.20 14.14
CA LEU A 191 36.76 -1.07 15.58
C LEU A 191 38.08 -0.40 15.92
N HIS A 192 38.03 0.51 16.87
CA HIS A 192 39.18 1.14 17.47
C HIS A 192 38.99 1.16 18.98
N GLN A 193 40.09 0.92 19.69
CA GLN A 193 40.12 0.88 21.13
C GLN A 193 41.41 1.56 21.60
N ASP A 194 41.29 2.40 22.63
CA ASP A 194 42.43 3.00 23.32
C ASP A 194 42.56 2.37 24.71
N LEU A 195 43.75 1.88 25.05
CA LEU A 195 44.09 1.33 26.36
C LEU A 195 45.17 2.19 27.01
N PHE A 196 44.84 3.46 27.28
CA PHE A 196 45.72 4.40 27.97
C PHE A 196 47.08 4.58 27.27
N GLY A 197 47.04 5.08 26.03
CA GLY A 197 48.24 5.40 25.24
C GLY A 197 48.75 4.24 24.38
N VAL A 198 48.00 3.14 24.33
CA VAL A 198 48.18 2.04 23.38
C VAL A 198 46.89 1.94 22.57
N SER A 199 47.00 2.05 21.25
CA SER A 199 45.84 2.04 20.37
C SER A 199 45.73 0.75 19.57
N GLY A 200 44.53 0.20 19.51
CA GLY A 200 44.20 -1.04 18.82
C GLY A 200 43.18 -0.81 17.71
N SER A 201 43.27 -1.61 16.64
CA SER A 201 42.23 -1.65 15.61
C SER A 201 41.85 -3.06 15.19
N ALA A 202 40.59 -3.25 14.79
CA ALA A 202 40.09 -4.51 14.30
C ALA A 202 39.00 -4.30 13.23
N THR A 203 38.83 -5.27 12.33
CA THR A 203 37.72 -5.27 11.36
C THR A 203 36.85 -6.48 11.60
N SER A 204 35.55 -6.26 11.72
CA SER A 204 34.56 -7.30 12.02
C SER A 204 33.48 -7.39 10.96
N PHE A 205 32.86 -8.56 10.80
CA PHE A 205 31.73 -8.76 9.88
C PHE A 205 30.53 -9.41 10.56
N ASP A 206 29.36 -8.82 10.36
CA ASP A 206 28.08 -9.39 10.81
C ASP A 206 27.24 -9.81 9.62
N LEU A 207 26.53 -10.93 9.77
CA LEU A 207 25.52 -11.41 8.82
C LEU A 207 24.14 -11.41 9.47
N GLY A 208 23.14 -10.97 8.71
CA GLY A 208 21.77 -10.88 9.16
C GLY A 208 20.79 -11.52 8.19
N PHE A 209 19.76 -12.15 8.75
CA PHE A 209 18.61 -12.70 8.05
C PHE A 209 17.34 -12.24 8.78
N LYS A 210 16.32 -11.88 8.00
CA LYS A 210 15.02 -11.51 8.54
C LYS A 210 13.92 -12.06 7.64
N TYR A 211 12.93 -12.70 8.24
CA TYR A 211 11.74 -13.19 7.56
C TYR A 211 10.51 -12.53 8.17
N ALA A 212 9.75 -11.80 7.36
CA ALA A 212 8.47 -11.23 7.75
C ALA A 212 7.33 -11.95 7.03
N HIS A 213 6.38 -12.51 7.78
CA HIS A 213 5.24 -13.18 7.16
C HIS A 213 4.32 -12.18 6.45
N HIS A 214 3.70 -12.56 5.32
CA HIS A 214 2.85 -11.67 4.50
C HIS A 214 1.66 -11.11 5.28
N SER A 215 1.23 -11.84 6.31
CA SER A 215 0.14 -11.41 7.18
C SER A 215 0.63 -10.40 8.21
N GLY A 216 1.91 -10.07 8.34
CA GLY A 216 2.41 -9.20 9.41
C GLY A 216 2.25 -9.76 10.84
N LEU A 217 1.70 -10.97 11.01
CA LEU A 217 1.44 -11.57 12.31
C LEU A 217 2.73 -11.93 13.05
N PHE A 218 3.75 -12.40 12.34
CA PHE A 218 4.99 -12.83 12.95
C PHE A 218 6.19 -12.51 12.06
N ASN A 219 7.33 -12.25 12.70
CA ASN A 219 8.63 -12.16 12.06
C ASN A 219 9.62 -13.10 12.75
N LEU A 220 10.61 -13.55 12.00
CA LEU A 220 11.76 -14.30 12.49
C LEU A 220 13.03 -13.54 12.11
N GLY A 221 14.03 -13.55 12.98
CA GLY A 221 15.33 -12.94 12.76
C GLY A 221 16.44 -13.92 13.13
N PHE A 222 17.55 -13.84 12.42
CA PHE A 222 18.78 -14.52 12.77
C PHE A 222 19.97 -13.64 12.44
N THR A 223 20.92 -13.52 13.35
CA THR A 223 22.17 -12.81 13.13
C THR A 223 23.37 -13.62 13.59
N LEU A 224 24.49 -13.39 12.93
CA LEU A 224 25.83 -13.79 13.36
C LEU A 224 26.65 -12.51 13.44
N HIS A 225 27.06 -12.13 14.63
CA HIS A 225 27.95 -11.02 14.87
C HIS A 225 29.39 -11.48 14.93
N ASP A 226 30.28 -10.66 14.39
CA ASP A 226 31.73 -10.84 14.47
C ASP A 226 32.24 -12.16 13.91
N LEU A 227 31.67 -12.59 12.79
CA LEU A 227 31.87 -13.89 12.11
C LEU A 227 33.34 -14.29 11.92
N ASN A 228 34.24 -13.32 11.76
CA ASN A 228 35.66 -13.52 11.53
C ASN A 228 36.50 -13.60 12.81
N HIS A 229 35.88 -13.61 14.00
CA HIS A 229 36.56 -13.67 15.31
C HIS A 229 37.71 -12.66 15.43
N PRO A 230 37.44 -11.35 15.24
CA PRO A 230 38.49 -10.36 15.06
C PRO A 230 39.31 -10.18 16.34
N GLY A 231 40.63 -10.12 16.21
CA GLY A 231 41.54 -9.70 17.28
C GLY A 231 42.03 -8.28 17.02
N PHE A 232 42.21 -7.51 18.08
CA PHE A 232 42.80 -6.18 17.98
C PHE A 232 44.30 -6.27 17.65
N SER A 233 44.72 -5.52 16.63
CA SER A 233 46.13 -5.25 16.37
C SER A 233 46.48 -3.94 17.07
N TYR A 234 47.32 -4.03 18.09
CA TYR A 234 47.80 -2.87 18.85
C TYR A 234 49.08 -2.28 18.24
N ASP A 235 49.32 -0.99 18.50
CA ASP A 235 50.55 -0.27 18.14
C ASP A 235 51.75 -0.57 19.07
N ALA A 236 51.53 -1.40 20.09
CA ALA A 236 52.54 -1.99 20.94
C ALA A 236 52.59 -3.52 20.75
N ASP A 237 53.68 -4.16 21.18
CA ASP A 237 53.85 -5.62 21.20
C ASP A 237 52.97 -6.30 22.28
N ILE A 238 51.66 -6.10 22.18
CA ILE A 238 50.64 -6.68 23.07
C ILE A 238 49.74 -7.58 22.23
N VAL A 239 49.55 -8.82 22.69
CA VAL A 239 48.61 -9.75 22.06
C VAL A 239 47.20 -9.29 22.39
N GLY A 240 46.46 -8.86 21.38
CA GLY A 240 45.08 -8.44 21.55
C GLY A 240 44.11 -9.61 21.73
N ASP A 241 43.19 -9.46 22.67
CA ASP A 241 42.09 -10.39 22.87
C ASP A 241 41.16 -10.42 21.64
N LYS A 242 40.61 -11.61 21.37
CA LYS A 242 39.69 -11.83 20.26
C LYS A 242 38.26 -11.57 20.69
N ILE A 243 37.50 -10.89 19.85
CA ILE A 243 36.06 -10.75 20.00
C ILE A 243 35.42 -12.08 19.58
N PRO A 244 34.62 -12.72 20.45
CA PRO A 244 33.97 -13.99 20.12
C PRO A 244 32.79 -13.77 19.16
N THR A 245 32.64 -14.65 18.18
CA THR A 245 31.44 -14.72 17.33
C THR A 245 30.22 -15.07 18.17
N THR A 246 29.17 -14.26 18.07
CA THR A 246 27.88 -14.53 18.69
C THR A 246 26.80 -14.68 17.63
N GLY A 247 25.80 -15.50 17.89
CA GLY A 247 24.61 -15.62 17.08
C GLY A 247 23.38 -15.25 17.89
N VAL A 248 22.36 -14.69 17.25
CA VAL A 248 21.08 -14.42 17.90
C VAL A 248 19.97 -14.95 17.01
N VAL A 249 19.02 -15.68 17.60
CA VAL A 249 17.77 -16.08 16.94
C VAL A 249 16.62 -15.34 17.63
N GLY A 250 15.78 -14.69 16.84
CA GLY A 250 14.67 -13.89 17.33
C GLY A 250 13.34 -14.21 16.68
N GLY A 251 12.26 -14.02 17.41
CA GLY A 251 10.89 -14.15 16.93
C GLY A 251 10.00 -13.06 17.51
N SER A 252 9.05 -12.57 16.72
CA SER A 252 8.07 -11.59 17.17
C SER A 252 6.67 -11.87 16.68
N LEU A 253 5.69 -11.36 17.42
CA LEU A 253 4.26 -11.53 17.17
C LEU A 253 3.55 -10.17 17.28
N ARG A 254 2.71 -9.85 16.27
CA ARG A 254 1.84 -8.68 16.23
C ARG A 254 0.40 -9.13 15.97
N PRO A 255 -0.43 -9.37 17.01
CA PRO A 255 -1.79 -9.85 16.82
C PRO A 255 -2.68 -8.79 16.13
N PRO A 256 -3.36 -9.10 15.01
CA PRO A 256 -4.11 -8.09 14.26
C PRO A 256 -5.51 -7.76 14.78
N PHE A 257 -5.99 -8.44 15.81
CA PHE A 257 -7.41 -8.48 16.13
C PHE A 257 -7.77 -7.67 17.38
N GLY A 258 -8.92 -6.99 17.31
CA GLY A 258 -9.56 -6.36 18.46
C GLY A 258 -8.68 -5.33 19.16
N ARG A 259 -8.61 -5.42 20.50
CA ARG A 259 -7.81 -4.51 21.35
C ARG A 259 -6.32 -4.86 21.39
N LEU A 260 -5.93 -6.00 20.80
CA LEU A 260 -4.53 -6.45 20.74
C LEU A 260 -3.79 -5.91 19.52
N ARG A 261 -4.46 -5.17 18.63
CA ARG A 261 -3.86 -4.62 17.40
C ARG A 261 -2.64 -3.71 17.64
N GLY A 262 -2.57 -3.06 18.80
CA GLY A 262 -1.41 -2.24 19.19
C GLY A 262 -0.27 -3.04 19.84
N LEU A 263 -0.45 -4.35 20.10
CA LEU A 263 0.51 -5.17 20.82
C LEU A 263 1.58 -5.73 19.87
N LEU A 264 2.83 -5.61 20.28
CA LEU A 264 3.98 -6.33 19.75
C LEU A 264 4.61 -7.12 20.90
N LEU A 265 4.86 -8.40 20.68
CA LEU A 265 5.68 -9.26 21.53
C LEU A 265 6.93 -9.68 20.77
N SER A 266 8.08 -9.68 21.43
CA SER A 266 9.35 -10.07 20.85
C SER A 266 10.15 -10.92 21.84
N ALA A 267 10.86 -11.92 21.34
CA ALA A 267 11.75 -12.75 22.13
C ALA A 267 12.97 -13.17 21.32
N ASP A 268 14.15 -13.01 21.89
CA ASP A 268 15.43 -13.37 21.28
C ASP A 268 16.23 -14.30 22.21
N TYR A 269 17.06 -15.15 21.59
CA TYR A 269 17.94 -16.10 22.25
C TYR A 269 19.36 -15.97 21.70
N GLY A 270 20.30 -15.63 22.57
CA GLY A 270 21.73 -15.55 22.31
C GLY A 270 22.38 -16.93 22.27
N ILE A 271 22.96 -17.27 21.13
CA ILE A 271 23.77 -18.46 20.89
C ILE A 271 25.23 -18.02 20.84
N VAL A 272 26.04 -18.41 21.82
CA VAL A 272 27.46 -18.07 21.82
C VAL A 272 28.27 -19.23 21.26
N THR A 273 29.26 -18.95 20.41
CA THR A 273 30.28 -19.95 20.05
C THR A 273 31.12 -20.36 21.29
N PRO A 274 31.84 -21.49 21.30
CA PRO A 274 32.44 -22.09 22.52
C PRO A 274 33.48 -21.24 23.30
N SER A 275 33.67 -19.96 22.97
CA SER A 275 34.56 -19.02 23.64
C SER A 275 33.79 -18.00 24.49
N GLY A 276 33.39 -18.40 25.70
CA GLY A 276 33.44 -17.51 26.88
C GLY A 276 32.31 -16.52 27.20
N ARG A 277 31.24 -16.35 26.41
CA ARG A 277 30.07 -15.52 26.82
C ARG A 277 28.88 -16.36 27.28
N ASP A 278 28.14 -15.83 28.23
CA ASP A 278 26.91 -16.44 28.73
C ASP A 278 25.76 -16.31 27.72
N LYS A 279 24.83 -17.26 27.79
CA LYS A 279 23.66 -17.31 26.92
C LYS A 279 22.62 -16.31 27.39
N GLU A 280 22.16 -15.46 26.48
CA GLU A 280 21.23 -14.38 26.79
C GLU A 280 19.80 -14.74 26.35
N ILE A 281 18.82 -14.53 27.23
CA ILE A 281 17.39 -14.63 26.93
C ILE A 281 16.81 -13.23 27.06
N MET A 282 16.17 -12.76 25.99
CA MET A 282 15.60 -11.43 25.90
C MET A 282 14.13 -11.54 25.56
N VAL A 283 13.27 -10.82 26.27
CA VAL A 283 11.83 -10.78 25.99
C VAL A 283 11.33 -9.34 26.13
N GLY A 284 10.50 -8.90 25.19
CA GLY A 284 9.96 -7.54 25.17
C GLY A 284 8.49 -7.50 24.73
N ALA A 285 7.78 -6.49 25.21
CA ALA A 285 6.44 -6.14 24.78
C ALA A 285 6.32 -4.63 24.53
N GLU A 286 5.69 -4.25 23.43
CA GLU A 286 5.34 -2.87 23.08
C GLU A 286 3.83 -2.78 22.89
N TYR A 287 3.21 -1.70 23.37
CA TYR A 287 1.82 -1.39 23.08
C TYR A 287 1.68 0.03 22.53
N ASP A 288 1.16 0.11 21.32
CA ASP A 288 0.86 1.36 20.63
C ASP A 288 -0.46 1.95 21.14
N LEU A 289 -0.42 3.14 21.76
CA LEU A 289 -1.60 3.80 22.31
C LEU A 289 -2.38 4.58 21.25
N SER A 290 -1.84 4.76 20.03
CA SER A 290 -2.51 5.48 18.95
C SER A 290 -3.74 4.74 18.42
N VAL A 291 -3.78 3.41 18.59
CA VAL A 291 -4.90 2.56 18.18
C VAL A 291 -6.11 2.68 19.12
N LEU A 292 -5.94 3.35 20.27
CA LEU A 292 -7.04 3.62 21.20
C LEU A 292 -7.91 4.77 20.69
N SER A 293 -9.15 4.87 21.18
CA SER A 293 -10.08 5.94 20.77
C SER A 293 -9.55 7.35 21.02
N ALA A 294 -8.64 7.52 21.98
CA ALA A 294 -8.01 8.80 22.30
C ALA A 294 -6.86 9.18 21.33
N GLN A 295 -6.43 8.26 20.46
CA GLN A 295 -5.37 8.48 19.45
C GLN A 295 -4.10 9.12 20.00
N LEU A 296 -3.64 8.66 21.17
CA LEU A 296 -2.45 9.21 21.80
C LEU A 296 -1.21 8.85 20.97
N PRO A 297 -0.37 9.82 20.56
CA PRO A 297 0.85 9.58 19.76
C PRO A 297 1.98 8.99 20.62
N MET A 298 1.69 7.92 21.34
CA MET A 298 2.56 7.36 22.36
C MET A 298 2.62 5.84 22.27
N LYS A 299 3.78 5.27 22.59
CA LYS A 299 3.96 3.81 22.75
C LYS A 299 4.59 3.52 24.10
N VAL A 300 4.15 2.45 24.73
CA VAL A 300 4.69 1.97 26.02
C VAL A 300 5.40 0.65 25.82
N ARG A 301 6.50 0.44 26.53
CA ARG A 301 7.35 -0.75 26.38
C ARG A 301 7.77 -1.29 27.72
N VAL A 302 7.92 -2.61 27.76
CA VAL A 302 8.54 -3.33 28.87
C VAL A 302 9.37 -4.46 28.31
N GLY A 303 10.51 -4.73 28.94
CA GLY A 303 11.39 -5.79 28.51
C GLY A 303 12.20 -6.35 29.66
N LEU A 304 12.67 -7.58 29.46
CA LEU A 304 13.35 -8.36 30.47
C LEU A 304 14.52 -9.09 29.81
N ASN A 305 15.66 -9.14 30.48
CA ASN A 305 16.89 -9.73 29.96
C ASN A 305 17.57 -10.59 31.04
N SER A 306 18.19 -11.71 30.65
CA SER A 306 18.82 -12.63 31.60
C SER A 306 20.18 -12.16 32.10
N GLU A 307 20.95 -11.44 31.28
CA GLU A 307 22.37 -11.13 31.50
C GLU A 307 22.60 -9.67 31.92
N HIS A 308 22.16 -8.71 31.11
CA HIS A 308 22.51 -7.31 31.31
C HIS A 308 21.51 -6.58 32.22
N GLU A 309 20.22 -6.58 31.85
CA GLU A 309 19.20 -5.72 32.47
C GLU A 309 18.03 -6.54 33.00
N SER A 310 17.77 -6.50 34.30
CA SER A 310 16.68 -7.31 34.88
C SER A 310 15.31 -6.94 34.32
N LEU A 311 15.04 -5.63 34.25
CA LEU A 311 13.79 -5.04 33.83
C LEU A 311 14.09 -3.71 33.13
N THR A 312 13.45 -3.52 31.99
CA THR A 312 13.49 -2.31 31.18
C THR A 312 12.07 -1.81 30.96
N VAL A 313 11.89 -0.49 30.98
CA VAL A 313 10.62 0.17 30.64
C VAL A 313 10.92 1.30 29.68
N GLY A 314 10.01 1.56 28.74
CA GLY A 314 10.22 2.64 27.78
C GLY A 314 8.95 3.35 27.38
N LEU A 315 9.12 4.60 26.96
CA LEU A 315 8.08 5.48 26.45
C LEU A 315 8.54 6.04 25.11
N SER A 316 7.63 6.02 24.13
CA SER A 316 7.80 6.64 22.83
C SER A 316 6.83 7.79 22.69
N PHE A 317 7.27 8.87 22.05
CA PHE A 317 6.42 9.92 21.54
C PHE A 317 6.65 10.08 20.03
N SER A 318 5.61 9.86 19.24
CA SER A 318 5.65 9.86 17.77
C SER A 318 4.47 10.65 17.21
N PRO A 319 4.61 11.98 17.04
CA PRO A 319 3.50 12.85 16.62
C PRO A 319 3.11 12.66 15.14
N GLU A 320 3.92 11.96 14.34
CA GLU A 320 3.65 11.61 12.95
C GLU A 320 2.24 11.01 12.77
N GLU A 321 1.85 10.07 13.64
CA GLU A 321 0.60 9.31 13.48
C GLU A 321 -0.65 10.20 13.62
N VAL A 322 -0.53 11.31 14.36
CA VAL A 322 -1.60 12.27 14.67
C VAL A 322 -1.56 13.48 13.74
N LEU A 323 -0.37 14.05 13.50
CA LEU A 323 -0.19 15.26 12.71
C LEU A 323 -0.05 14.98 11.20
N GLY A 324 0.13 13.71 10.80
CA GLY A 324 0.15 13.30 9.40
C GLY A 324 1.38 13.77 8.62
N HIS A 325 2.50 14.00 9.32
CA HIS A 325 3.75 14.47 8.75
C HIS A 325 4.89 13.49 9.07
N ASP A 326 5.27 12.70 8.06
CA ASP A 326 6.26 11.62 8.11
C ASP A 326 7.73 12.09 8.23
N TRP A 327 7.96 13.34 8.65
CA TRP A 327 9.28 13.92 8.92
C TRP A 327 9.42 14.43 10.36
N LEU A 328 8.33 14.38 11.13
CA LEU A 328 8.38 14.79 12.52
C LEU A 328 9.24 13.80 13.31
N PRO A 329 10.16 14.28 14.15
CA PRO A 329 10.99 13.41 14.96
C PRO A 329 10.16 12.59 15.95
N SER A 330 10.60 11.36 16.21
CA SER A 330 10.17 10.58 17.37
C SER A 330 11.22 10.63 18.47
N GLY A 331 10.73 10.70 19.71
CA GLY A 331 11.55 10.60 20.90
C GLY A 331 11.27 9.29 21.60
N ASP A 332 12.32 8.53 21.91
CA ASP A 332 12.25 7.34 22.74
C ASP A 332 13.06 7.53 24.02
N TRP A 333 12.45 7.16 25.13
CA TRP A 333 13.07 7.15 26.44
C TRP A 333 12.96 5.76 27.05
N THR A 334 14.03 5.32 27.69
CA THR A 334 14.11 3.99 28.30
C THR A 334 14.79 4.07 29.65
N TYR A 335 14.25 3.33 30.62
CA TYR A 335 14.87 3.11 31.90
C TYR A 335 15.14 1.63 32.09
N ALA A 336 16.33 1.28 32.60
CA ALA A 336 16.76 -0.09 32.81
C ALA A 336 17.38 -0.25 34.21
N ASN A 337 17.06 -1.37 34.88
CA ASN A 337 17.62 -1.72 36.19
C ASN A 337 18.64 -2.87 36.04
N ASP A 338 19.92 -2.58 36.30
CA ASP A 338 21.04 -3.53 36.17
C ASP A 338 20.95 -4.67 37.20
N ARG A 339 21.46 -5.86 36.86
CA ARG A 339 21.55 -7.03 37.77
C ARG A 339 22.88 -7.14 38.50
N SER A 340 23.94 -6.53 38.00
CA SER A 340 25.27 -6.60 38.59
C SER A 340 25.48 -5.43 39.56
N SER A 341 26.05 -5.70 40.73
CA SER A 341 26.30 -4.74 41.82
C SER A 341 27.34 -3.64 41.49
N PHE A 342 27.71 -3.48 40.22
CA PHE A 342 28.37 -2.30 39.66
C PHE A 342 27.31 -1.47 38.92
N ASP A 343 26.44 -0.84 39.70
CA ASP A 343 25.30 -0.02 39.27
C ASP A 343 25.62 0.95 38.12
N ALA A 344 25.11 0.67 36.92
CA ALA A 344 24.78 1.69 35.93
C ALA A 344 23.26 1.99 36.01
N VAL A 345 22.83 2.69 37.06
CA VAL A 345 21.46 3.26 37.12
C VAL A 345 21.40 4.41 36.10
N GLY A 346 20.96 4.12 34.87
CA GLY A 346 20.99 5.09 33.77
C GLY A 346 19.69 5.13 32.99
N ALA A 347 18.95 6.23 33.09
CA ALA A 347 17.95 6.58 32.08
C ALA A 347 18.64 6.78 30.73
N ARG A 348 18.15 6.12 29.68
CA ARG A 348 18.66 6.16 28.31
C ARG A 348 17.75 7.01 27.44
N TYR A 349 18.34 7.84 26.59
CA TYR A 349 17.61 8.73 25.70
C TYR A 349 18.01 8.42 24.25
N SER A 350 17.03 8.17 23.37
CA SER A 350 17.29 8.18 21.94
C SER A 350 16.30 9.07 21.21
N PHE A 351 16.83 9.81 20.25
CA PHE A 351 16.07 10.64 19.35
C PHE A 351 16.21 10.06 17.95
N SER A 352 15.10 9.72 17.30
CA SER A 352 15.12 9.28 15.91
C SER A 352 14.29 10.21 15.03
N VAL A 353 14.79 10.44 13.83
CA VAL A 353 14.02 11.03 12.74
C VAL A 353 13.89 9.96 11.69
N ASP A 354 12.76 9.28 11.70
CA ASP A 354 12.39 8.34 10.65
C ASP A 354 11.66 9.11 9.56
N ARG A 355 12.40 9.57 8.55
CA ARG A 355 11.75 10.20 7.40
C ARG A 355 11.32 9.12 6.43
N ASN A 356 10.03 8.86 6.39
CA ASN A 356 9.42 8.00 5.40
C ASN A 356 8.53 8.83 4.47
N PRO A 357 9.09 9.62 3.53
CA PRO A 357 8.32 10.63 2.79
C PRO A 357 7.30 10.01 1.81
N PHE A 358 7.17 8.69 1.80
CA PHE A 358 6.63 7.89 0.72
C PHE A 358 5.91 6.65 1.26
N THR A 359 5.08 6.85 2.29
CA THR A 359 4.15 5.85 2.82
C THR A 359 3.18 5.33 1.75
N ALA A 360 2.58 4.15 1.96
CA ALA A 360 1.49 3.65 1.12
C ALA A 360 0.37 4.71 1.00
N LYS A 361 0.07 5.39 2.13
CA LYS A 361 -0.83 6.54 2.22
C LYS A 361 -0.38 7.69 1.34
N TYR A 362 0.87 8.16 1.46
CA TYR A 362 1.40 9.26 0.66
C TYR A 362 1.25 8.98 -0.83
N TRP A 363 1.73 7.83 -1.29
CA TRP A 363 1.69 7.49 -2.71
C TRP A 363 0.26 7.37 -3.23
N TYR A 364 -0.61 6.74 -2.45
CA TYR A 364 -2.01 6.62 -2.79
C TYR A 364 -2.68 7.99 -2.86
N LEU A 365 -2.54 8.82 -1.83
CA LEU A 365 -3.15 10.16 -1.81
C LEU A 365 -2.61 11.05 -2.94
N ASN A 366 -1.32 10.99 -3.26
CA ASN A 366 -0.76 11.73 -4.39
C ASN A 366 -1.28 11.20 -5.75
N ALA A 367 -1.46 9.88 -5.89
CA ALA A 367 -2.13 9.32 -7.05
C ALA A 367 -3.58 9.78 -7.13
N MET A 368 -4.29 9.80 -6.00
CA MET A 368 -5.69 10.21 -5.91
C MET A 368 -5.87 11.71 -6.19
N VAL A 369 -5.01 12.60 -5.68
CA VAL A 369 -5.03 14.04 -6.01
C VAL A 369 -4.89 14.25 -7.51
N GLN A 370 -4.04 13.46 -8.17
CA GLN A 370 -3.92 13.50 -9.63
C GLN A 370 -5.18 12.95 -10.30
N LEU A 371 -5.77 11.86 -9.78
CA LEU A 371 -7.01 11.27 -10.32
C LEU A 371 -8.24 12.17 -10.15
N PHE A 372 -8.40 12.86 -9.02
CA PHE A 372 -9.52 13.75 -8.73
C PHE A 372 -9.49 15.06 -9.55
N GLY A 373 -8.37 15.36 -10.20
CA GLY A 373 -8.25 16.48 -11.15
C GLY A 373 -8.82 16.18 -12.54
N TYR A 374 -9.21 14.93 -12.84
CA TYR A 374 -9.70 14.54 -14.17
C TYR A 374 -11.23 14.42 -14.20
N GLY A 375 -11.85 15.15 -15.13
CA GLY A 375 -13.25 14.95 -15.52
C GLY A 375 -13.42 13.77 -16.49
N CYS A 376 -14.68 13.41 -16.77
CA CYS A 376 -15.03 12.32 -17.71
C CYS A 376 -14.43 12.49 -19.12
N ASP A 377 -14.07 13.72 -19.51
CA ASP A 377 -13.48 14.02 -20.82
C ASP A 377 -11.99 13.62 -20.94
N ASN A 378 -11.32 13.30 -19.81
CA ASN A 378 -9.87 13.08 -19.76
C ASN A 378 -9.46 11.60 -19.62
N LEU A 379 -10.33 10.65 -20.01
CA LEU A 379 -10.01 9.21 -20.07
C LEU A 379 -8.72 8.92 -20.87
N SER A 380 -8.41 9.72 -21.88
CA SER A 380 -7.18 9.64 -22.67
C SER A 380 -5.93 10.15 -21.93
N GLU A 381 -6.06 11.09 -20.99
CA GLU A 381 -4.97 11.60 -20.15
C GLU A 381 -4.67 10.66 -18.99
N ILE A 382 -5.70 10.05 -18.39
CA ILE A 382 -5.57 9.00 -17.37
C ILE A 382 -4.76 7.81 -17.95
N LYS A 383 -5.00 7.46 -19.21
CA LYS A 383 -4.25 6.43 -19.96
C LYS A 383 -2.76 6.76 -20.12
N LYS A 384 -2.39 8.04 -20.18
CA LYS A 384 -1.01 8.51 -20.44
C LYS A 384 -0.22 8.85 -19.18
N SER A 385 -0.85 8.87 -18.01
CA SER A 385 -0.14 9.20 -16.77
C SER A 385 0.64 8.00 -16.23
N ASP A 386 1.82 7.76 -16.81
CA ASP A 386 2.84 6.85 -16.25
C ASP A 386 3.09 7.17 -14.77
N ARG A 387 2.97 8.45 -14.41
CA ARG A 387 3.14 8.96 -13.04
C ARG A 387 2.07 8.44 -12.07
N VAL A 388 0.78 8.49 -12.42
CA VAL A 388 -0.30 7.96 -11.56
C VAL A 388 -0.15 6.45 -11.38
N THR A 389 0.09 5.73 -12.48
CA THR A 389 0.32 4.29 -12.44
C THR A 389 1.54 3.94 -11.57
N GLN A 390 2.61 4.72 -11.68
CA GLN A 390 3.81 4.51 -10.87
C GLN A 390 3.56 4.81 -9.38
N TYR A 391 2.80 5.86 -9.05
CA TYR A 391 2.43 6.15 -7.66
C TYR A 391 1.56 5.05 -7.06
N LEU A 392 0.57 4.52 -7.78
CA LEU A 392 -0.21 3.39 -7.28
C LEU A 392 0.61 2.10 -7.12
N LYS A 393 1.55 1.83 -8.04
CA LYS A 393 2.51 0.71 -7.87
C LYS A 393 3.39 0.92 -6.65
N ASN A 394 3.92 2.13 -6.46
CA ASN A 394 4.73 2.47 -5.29
C ASN A 394 3.92 2.34 -3.98
N ALA A 395 2.64 2.73 -3.98
CA ALA A 395 1.74 2.54 -2.86
C ALA A 395 1.54 1.06 -2.55
N GLN A 396 1.34 0.22 -3.57
CA GLN A 396 1.20 -1.23 -3.44
C GLN A 396 2.48 -1.90 -2.86
N ASP A 397 3.64 -1.43 -3.32
CA ASP A 397 4.97 -1.96 -2.97
C ASP A 397 5.56 -1.40 -1.66
N ALA A 398 4.94 -0.38 -1.07
CA ALA A 398 5.41 0.24 0.17
C ALA A 398 5.37 -0.75 1.36
N ARG A 399 6.46 -0.79 2.14
CA ARG A 399 6.71 -1.77 3.22
C ARG A 399 6.61 -1.21 4.64
N ASN A 400 5.77 -0.20 4.85
CA ASN A 400 5.63 0.40 6.17
C ASN A 400 4.71 -0.44 7.07
N PRO A 401 5.04 -0.62 8.36
CA PRO A 401 4.26 -1.43 9.29
C PRO A 401 2.91 -0.81 9.70
N GLY A 402 2.65 0.46 9.36
CA GLY A 402 1.39 1.16 9.63
C GLY A 402 0.56 1.40 8.37
N ARG A 403 -0.67 0.87 8.34
CA ARG A 403 -1.76 1.15 7.36
C ARG A 403 -1.67 0.41 6.01
N HIS A 404 -1.76 -0.92 6.07
CA HIS A 404 -1.89 -1.80 4.89
C HIS A 404 -3.09 -1.48 3.98
N ALA A 405 -4.14 -0.81 4.48
CA ALA A 405 -5.35 -0.43 3.73
C ALA A 405 -5.05 0.24 2.38
N TYR A 406 -4.16 1.24 2.36
CA TYR A 406 -3.80 1.98 1.14
C TYR A 406 -3.09 1.13 0.08
N ARG A 407 -2.40 0.05 0.49
CA ARG A 407 -1.79 -0.90 -0.47
C ARG A 407 -2.87 -1.66 -1.24
N TYR A 408 -3.96 -2.00 -0.55
CA TYR A 408 -5.10 -2.67 -1.16
C TYR A 408 -5.91 -1.71 -2.03
N GLU A 409 -6.18 -0.50 -1.55
CA GLU A 409 -6.85 0.52 -2.35
C GLU A 409 -6.06 0.85 -3.62
N ALA A 410 -4.73 0.97 -3.52
CA ALA A 410 -3.88 1.15 -4.69
C ALA A 410 -3.94 -0.04 -5.68
N ALA A 411 -3.97 -1.27 -5.17
CA ALA A 411 -4.13 -2.45 -6.00
C ALA A 411 -5.48 -2.47 -6.73
N LEU A 412 -6.57 -2.06 -6.07
CA LEU A 412 -7.88 -1.90 -6.71
C LEU A 412 -7.86 -0.82 -7.78
N ARG A 413 -7.30 0.36 -7.48
CA ARG A 413 -7.16 1.45 -8.47
C ARG A 413 -6.33 1.08 -9.69
N LEU A 414 -5.32 0.23 -9.53
CA LEU A 414 -4.58 -0.32 -10.68
C LEU A 414 -5.45 -1.23 -11.56
N VAL A 415 -6.40 -1.97 -10.97
CA VAL A 415 -7.39 -2.75 -11.75
C VAL A 415 -8.35 -1.81 -12.47
N ASP A 416 -8.83 -0.76 -11.80
CA ASP A 416 -9.73 0.24 -12.37
C ASP A 416 -9.10 0.92 -13.59
N LEU A 417 -7.83 1.36 -13.48
CA LEU A 417 -7.09 1.96 -14.59
C LEU A 417 -6.95 1.01 -15.79
N ARG A 418 -6.73 -0.28 -15.55
CA ARG A 418 -6.70 -1.29 -16.61
C ARG A 418 -8.05 -1.47 -17.27
N PHE A 419 -9.13 -1.46 -16.50
CA PHE A 419 -10.49 -1.50 -17.03
C PHE A 419 -10.77 -0.31 -17.95
N LEU A 420 -10.53 0.92 -17.47
CA LEU A 420 -10.75 2.13 -18.25
C LEU A 420 -9.90 2.14 -19.55
N THR A 421 -8.66 1.67 -19.46
CA THR A 421 -7.77 1.53 -20.63
C THR A 421 -8.33 0.53 -21.64
N ALA A 422 -8.79 -0.64 -21.18
CA ALA A 422 -9.33 -1.68 -22.05
C ALA A 422 -10.66 -1.27 -22.71
N VAL A 423 -11.51 -0.52 -22.02
CA VAL A 423 -12.76 0.03 -22.58
C VAL A 423 -12.45 1.03 -23.71
N SER A 424 -11.49 1.94 -23.49
CA SER A 424 -11.05 2.89 -24.53
C SER A 424 -10.48 2.17 -25.77
N GLU A 425 -9.70 1.11 -25.57
CA GLU A 425 -9.17 0.29 -26.68
C GLU A 425 -10.27 -0.44 -27.44
N LEU A 426 -11.25 -1.01 -26.71
CA LEU A 426 -12.40 -1.66 -27.32
C LEU A 426 -13.20 -0.67 -28.18
N GLN A 427 -13.43 0.56 -27.72
CA GLN A 427 -14.14 1.59 -28.48
C GLN A 427 -13.44 1.89 -29.83
N ASN A 428 -12.11 1.92 -29.84
CA ASN A 428 -11.32 2.18 -31.05
C ASN A 428 -11.25 0.98 -32.01
N ALA A 429 -11.39 -0.24 -31.51
CA ALA A 429 -11.16 -1.49 -32.25
C ALA A 429 -12.41 -2.07 -32.97
N ARG A 430 -13.56 -1.39 -32.91
CA ARG A 430 -14.90 -1.92 -33.33
C ARG A 430 -15.09 -2.26 -34.82
N ARG A 431 -14.03 -2.33 -35.63
CA ARG A 431 -14.10 -2.67 -37.07
C ARG A 431 -13.64 -4.09 -37.42
N GLU A 432 -12.97 -4.82 -36.51
CA GLU A 432 -12.45 -6.17 -36.79
C GLU A 432 -12.89 -7.21 -35.74
N GLU A 433 -13.43 -8.34 -36.19
CA GLU A 433 -13.91 -9.44 -35.33
C GLU A 433 -12.79 -10.03 -34.46
N ALA A 434 -11.57 -10.12 -35.01
CA ALA A 434 -10.39 -10.63 -34.30
C ALA A 434 -9.97 -9.75 -33.09
N LEU A 435 -10.28 -8.44 -33.13
CA LEU A 435 -9.99 -7.53 -32.02
C LEU A 435 -11.01 -7.68 -30.89
N LYS A 436 -12.24 -8.15 -31.18
CA LYS A 436 -13.27 -8.41 -30.16
C LYS A 436 -12.90 -9.59 -29.26
N GLU A 437 -12.43 -10.70 -29.83
CA GLU A 437 -12.01 -11.87 -29.04
C GLU A 437 -10.84 -11.55 -28.10
N ARG A 438 -9.86 -10.77 -28.57
CA ARG A 438 -8.74 -10.29 -27.74
C ARG A 438 -9.23 -9.39 -26.61
N ALA A 439 -10.20 -8.51 -26.86
CA ALA A 439 -10.76 -7.64 -25.84
C ALA A 439 -11.51 -8.43 -24.76
N VAL A 440 -12.31 -9.44 -25.15
CA VAL A 440 -13.00 -10.35 -24.21
C VAL A 440 -11.99 -11.05 -23.29
N GLN A 441 -10.89 -11.56 -23.83
CA GLN A 441 -9.83 -12.17 -23.02
C GLN A 441 -9.17 -11.17 -22.07
N HIS A 442 -9.02 -9.90 -22.48
CA HIS A 442 -8.48 -8.84 -21.63
C HIS A 442 -9.38 -8.59 -20.41
N PHE A 443 -10.69 -8.48 -20.61
CA PHE A 443 -11.64 -8.29 -19.50
C PHE A 443 -11.66 -9.48 -18.53
N ARG A 444 -11.52 -10.72 -19.01
CA ARG A 444 -11.35 -11.90 -18.12
C ARG A 444 -10.10 -11.78 -17.24
N LYS A 445 -8.98 -11.30 -17.78
CA LYS A 445 -7.74 -11.07 -16.99
C LYS A 445 -7.93 -9.98 -15.93
N ILE A 446 -8.69 -8.93 -16.24
CA ILE A 446 -9.02 -7.84 -15.31
C ILE A 446 -9.88 -8.39 -14.16
N ALA A 447 -10.93 -9.16 -14.48
CA ALA A 447 -11.80 -9.80 -13.50
C ALA A 447 -11.02 -10.73 -12.54
N ASN A 448 -10.13 -11.56 -13.08
CA ASN A 448 -9.25 -12.41 -12.27
C ASN A 448 -8.29 -11.60 -11.40
N SER A 449 -7.78 -10.48 -11.91
CA SER A 449 -6.90 -9.57 -11.15
C SER A 449 -7.62 -8.95 -9.96
N TYR A 450 -8.86 -8.47 -10.16
CA TYR A 450 -9.73 -7.95 -9.10
C TYR A 450 -9.89 -8.99 -7.98
N PHE A 451 -10.33 -10.20 -8.35
CA PHE A 451 -10.58 -11.27 -7.39
C PHE A 451 -9.30 -11.67 -6.62
N SER A 452 -8.13 -11.67 -7.28
CA SER A 452 -6.85 -11.90 -6.61
C SER A 452 -6.47 -10.80 -5.61
N ALA A 453 -6.76 -9.53 -5.91
CA ALA A 453 -6.53 -8.40 -5.02
C ALA A 453 -7.44 -8.48 -3.79
N VAL A 454 -8.72 -8.78 -4.02
CA VAL A 454 -9.76 -8.92 -3.00
C VAL A 454 -9.50 -10.12 -2.08
N ARG A 455 -9.20 -11.31 -2.62
CA ARG A 455 -8.86 -12.51 -1.82
C ARG A 455 -7.60 -12.30 -0.95
N ARG A 456 -6.61 -11.53 -1.43
CA ARG A 456 -5.43 -11.16 -0.61
C ARG A 456 -5.82 -10.26 0.56
N ALA A 457 -6.75 -9.32 0.35
CA ALA A 457 -7.29 -8.48 1.42
C ALA A 457 -8.17 -9.29 2.40
N GLU A 458 -8.90 -10.30 1.93
CA GLU A 458 -9.76 -11.13 2.79
C GLU A 458 -8.98 -11.97 3.80
N LYS A 459 -7.86 -12.54 3.33
CA LYS A 459 -6.95 -13.37 4.12
C LYS A 459 -6.13 -12.56 5.12
N ALA A 460 -5.93 -11.28 4.86
CA ALA A 460 -5.24 -10.35 5.74
C ALA A 460 -6.31 -9.53 6.48
N ASP A 461 -6.68 -9.91 7.71
CA ASP A 461 -7.71 -9.21 8.52
C ASP A 461 -7.27 -7.79 8.98
N TYR A 462 -6.35 -7.17 8.26
CA TYR A 462 -5.74 -5.88 8.52
C TYR A 462 -6.54 -4.78 7.83
N GLY A 463 -7.47 -4.18 8.59
CA GLY A 463 -8.02 -2.88 8.20
C GLY A 463 -9.28 -2.91 7.33
N LYS A 464 -10.13 -3.95 7.41
CA LYS A 464 -11.48 -3.92 6.80
C LYS A 464 -12.31 -2.68 7.21
N LYS A 465 -12.03 -2.12 8.39
CA LYS A 465 -12.65 -0.87 8.89
C LYS A 465 -12.05 0.41 8.32
N GLU A 466 -10.86 0.34 7.71
CA GLU A 466 -10.08 1.47 7.20
C GLU A 466 -10.20 1.63 5.67
N LEU A 467 -10.77 0.64 4.97
CA LEU A 467 -11.07 0.77 3.55
C LEU A 467 -12.17 1.80 3.34
N ASP A 468 -11.93 2.71 2.40
CA ASP A 468 -12.96 3.61 1.91
C ASP A 468 -14.05 2.81 1.17
N GLU A 469 -15.25 2.80 1.76
CA GLU A 469 -16.42 2.07 1.25
C GLU A 469 -16.88 2.57 -0.12
N GLU A 470 -16.68 3.85 -0.44
CA GLU A 470 -17.03 4.42 -1.74
C GLU A 470 -16.01 4.01 -2.80
N ALA A 471 -14.73 4.12 -2.45
CA ALA A 471 -13.65 3.75 -3.34
C ALA A 471 -13.73 2.27 -3.78
N TYR A 472 -14.01 1.41 -2.80
CA TYR A 472 -14.21 -0.02 -3.03
C TYR A 472 -15.44 -0.30 -3.91
N PHE A 473 -16.57 0.37 -3.64
CA PHE A 473 -17.79 0.17 -4.42
C PHE A 473 -17.55 0.46 -5.91
N HIS A 474 -16.85 1.55 -6.24
CA HIS A 474 -16.50 1.85 -7.64
C HIS A 474 -15.63 0.75 -8.28
N SER A 475 -14.67 0.21 -7.55
CA SER A 475 -13.81 -0.87 -8.05
C SER A 475 -14.61 -2.16 -8.29
N PHE A 476 -15.57 -2.46 -7.42
CA PHE A 476 -16.47 -3.60 -7.56
C PHE A 476 -17.41 -3.44 -8.77
N VAL A 477 -17.90 -2.23 -9.00
CA VAL A 477 -18.68 -1.88 -10.18
C VAL A 477 -17.89 -2.14 -11.46
N TYR A 478 -16.63 -1.73 -11.56
CA TYR A 478 -15.79 -2.05 -12.73
C TYR A 478 -15.55 -3.55 -12.90
N TYR A 479 -15.43 -4.28 -11.79
CA TYR A 479 -15.33 -5.74 -11.83
C TYR A 479 -16.58 -6.38 -12.46
N LEU A 480 -17.79 -6.05 -11.99
CA LEU A 480 -19.03 -6.60 -12.54
C LEU A 480 -19.16 -6.29 -14.04
N GLN A 481 -18.83 -5.07 -14.44
CA GLN A 481 -18.85 -4.69 -15.85
C GLN A 481 -17.81 -5.44 -16.68
N SER A 482 -16.63 -5.70 -16.12
CA SER A 482 -15.61 -6.53 -16.78
C SER A 482 -16.11 -7.96 -17.02
N LEU A 483 -16.92 -8.52 -16.11
CA LEU A 483 -17.54 -9.83 -16.31
C LEU A 483 -18.59 -9.80 -17.44
N ILE A 484 -19.46 -8.77 -17.47
CA ILE A 484 -20.45 -8.62 -18.54
C ILE A 484 -19.75 -8.48 -19.89
N LEU A 485 -18.71 -7.64 -19.99
CA LEU A 485 -17.93 -7.46 -21.22
C LEU A 485 -17.11 -8.71 -21.60
N ALA A 486 -16.77 -9.55 -20.63
CA ALA A 486 -16.14 -10.85 -20.86
C ALA A 486 -17.12 -11.96 -21.27
N GLY A 487 -18.43 -11.67 -21.28
CA GLY A 487 -19.51 -12.63 -21.55
C GLY A 487 -19.77 -13.61 -20.41
N ASP A 488 -19.29 -13.34 -19.20
CA ASP A 488 -19.46 -14.20 -18.02
C ASP A 488 -20.61 -13.67 -17.14
N TYR A 489 -21.83 -13.78 -17.67
CA TYR A 489 -23.04 -13.20 -17.04
C TYR A 489 -23.42 -13.91 -15.74
N GLU A 490 -23.17 -15.22 -15.64
CA GLU A 490 -23.46 -15.99 -14.43
C GLU A 490 -22.55 -15.57 -13.26
N ALA A 491 -21.27 -15.25 -13.54
CA ALA A 491 -20.35 -14.75 -12.52
C ALA A 491 -20.80 -13.40 -11.93
N VAL A 492 -21.50 -12.56 -12.69
CA VAL A 492 -22.06 -11.29 -12.20
C VAL A 492 -23.06 -11.58 -11.08
N TRP A 493 -23.99 -12.50 -11.32
CA TRP A 493 -24.99 -12.89 -10.33
C TRP A 493 -24.35 -13.47 -9.06
N ARG A 494 -23.42 -14.42 -9.21
CA ARG A 494 -22.71 -15.02 -8.06
C ARG A 494 -21.96 -13.94 -7.26
N ALA A 495 -21.27 -13.02 -7.94
CA ALA A 495 -20.54 -11.95 -7.30
C ALA A 495 -21.45 -10.97 -6.54
N SER A 496 -22.58 -10.58 -7.11
CA SER A 496 -23.55 -9.70 -6.46
C SER A 496 -24.21 -10.37 -5.24
N ALA A 497 -24.55 -11.67 -5.36
CA ALA A 497 -25.12 -12.45 -4.26
C ALA A 497 -24.15 -12.64 -3.06
N ASP A 498 -22.85 -12.83 -3.34
CA ASP A 498 -21.82 -13.02 -2.32
C ASP A 498 -21.38 -11.69 -1.67
N SER A 499 -21.24 -10.63 -2.46
CA SER A 499 -20.68 -9.33 -2.02
C SER A 499 -21.58 -8.57 -1.04
N GLY A 500 -22.91 -8.78 -1.10
CA GLY A 500 -23.86 -8.28 -0.10
C GLY A 500 -23.67 -8.86 1.31
N LYS A 501 -22.73 -9.77 1.58
CA LYS A 501 -22.50 -10.32 2.94
C LYS A 501 -21.09 -10.14 3.48
N SER A 502 -20.08 -9.99 2.62
CA SER A 502 -18.70 -10.38 2.97
C SER A 502 -17.69 -9.23 3.08
N TRP A 503 -17.99 -8.01 2.57
CA TRP A 503 -16.93 -7.01 2.39
C TRP A 503 -17.28 -5.64 2.94
N GLY A 504 -16.56 -5.26 4.00
CA GLY A 504 -16.51 -3.91 4.55
C GLY A 504 -17.07 -3.75 5.96
N LYS A 505 -18.18 -4.42 6.30
CA LYS A 505 -18.80 -4.28 7.66
C LYS A 505 -19.87 -5.31 8.03
N HIS A 506 -19.92 -6.47 7.35
CA HIS A 506 -21.07 -7.41 7.42
C HIS A 506 -22.43 -6.75 7.08
N ARG A 507 -22.41 -5.62 6.37
CA ARG A 507 -23.61 -4.90 5.96
C ARG A 507 -23.97 -5.31 4.55
N ASN A 508 -25.20 -5.78 4.41
CA ASN A 508 -25.76 -6.03 3.11
C ASN A 508 -26.20 -4.71 2.47
N LEU A 509 -25.42 -4.25 1.50
CA LEU A 509 -25.67 -3.02 0.74
C LEU A 509 -27.05 -3.07 0.08
N LEU A 510 -27.49 -4.24 -0.40
CA LEU A 510 -28.81 -4.49 -0.99
C LEU A 510 -29.97 -4.45 0.03
N LYS A 511 -29.67 -4.41 1.34
CA LYS A 511 -30.68 -4.33 2.42
C LYS A 511 -30.60 -3.03 3.23
N SER A 512 -29.75 -2.09 2.84
CA SER A 512 -29.51 -0.86 3.59
C SER A 512 -30.61 0.17 3.35
N ARG A 513 -31.14 0.80 4.42
CA ARG A 513 -32.19 1.84 4.32
C ARG A 513 -31.67 3.26 4.12
N SER A 514 -30.35 3.48 4.13
CA SER A 514 -29.78 4.83 3.95
C SER A 514 -29.79 5.25 2.48
N ALA A 515 -30.10 6.53 2.22
CA ALA A 515 -30.25 7.09 0.87
C ALA A 515 -28.99 6.89 0.00
N VAL A 516 -27.80 7.07 0.57
CA VAL A 516 -26.52 6.84 -0.11
C VAL A 516 -26.40 5.39 -0.57
N TYR A 517 -26.83 4.43 0.25
CA TYR A 517 -26.74 3.01 -0.08
C TYR A 517 -27.86 2.52 -1.00
N ARG A 518 -29.01 3.20 -1.04
CA ARG A 518 -30.08 2.92 -2.01
C ARG A 518 -29.59 3.13 -3.44
N SER A 519 -28.95 4.27 -3.73
CA SER A 519 -28.37 4.51 -5.07
C SER A 519 -27.35 3.44 -5.50
N ARG A 520 -26.59 2.90 -4.55
CA ARG A 520 -25.62 1.81 -4.81
C ARG A 520 -26.30 0.48 -5.08
N ALA A 521 -27.36 0.16 -4.33
CA ALA A 521 -28.16 -1.04 -4.56
C ALA A 521 -28.87 -0.99 -5.91
N ASP A 522 -29.41 0.17 -6.28
CA ASP A 522 -30.09 0.37 -7.55
C ASP A 522 -29.15 0.06 -8.73
N PHE A 523 -27.90 0.51 -8.61
CA PHE A 523 -26.87 0.26 -9.61
C PHE A 523 -26.51 -1.22 -9.77
N LEU A 524 -26.41 -1.95 -8.64
CA LEU A 524 -26.15 -3.39 -8.67
C LEU A 524 -27.30 -4.14 -9.34
N HIS A 525 -28.54 -3.81 -9.00
CA HIS A 525 -29.72 -4.40 -9.62
C HIS A 525 -29.81 -4.12 -11.12
N PHE A 526 -29.39 -2.93 -11.56
CA PHE A 526 -29.29 -2.62 -12.98
C PHE A 526 -28.26 -3.52 -13.68
N LEU A 527 -27.06 -3.68 -13.13
CA LEU A 527 -26.03 -4.54 -13.73
C LEU A 527 -26.42 -6.02 -13.72
N GLU A 528 -27.10 -6.49 -12.67
CA GLU A 528 -27.67 -7.84 -12.60
C GLU A 528 -28.70 -8.05 -13.72
N ALA A 529 -29.67 -7.13 -13.86
CA ALA A 529 -30.68 -7.20 -14.90
C ALA A 529 -30.06 -7.15 -16.30
N LEU A 530 -29.04 -6.32 -16.50
CA LEU A 530 -28.30 -6.24 -17.75
C LEU A 530 -27.58 -7.56 -18.06
N ALA A 531 -26.99 -8.21 -17.06
CA ALA A 531 -26.36 -9.52 -17.20
C ALA A 531 -27.38 -10.60 -17.56
N PHE A 532 -28.55 -10.64 -16.89
CA PHE A 532 -29.64 -11.56 -17.24
C PHE A 532 -30.09 -11.36 -18.68
N TYR A 533 -30.34 -10.11 -19.09
CA TYR A 533 -30.74 -9.80 -20.45
C TYR A 533 -29.69 -10.24 -21.48
N LYS A 534 -28.41 -9.91 -21.27
CA LYS A 534 -27.32 -10.32 -22.17
C LYS A 534 -27.07 -11.83 -22.17
N GLY A 535 -27.40 -12.51 -21.08
CA GLY A 535 -27.38 -13.98 -20.96
C GLY A 535 -28.59 -14.68 -21.57
N GLY A 536 -29.57 -13.95 -22.10
CA GLY A 536 -30.78 -14.51 -22.74
C GLY A 536 -31.97 -14.73 -21.80
N ALA A 537 -31.85 -14.36 -20.53
CA ALA A 537 -32.90 -14.47 -19.51
C ALA A 537 -33.70 -13.15 -19.41
N THR A 538 -34.38 -12.79 -20.50
CA THR A 538 -35.06 -11.49 -20.64
C THR A 538 -36.22 -11.33 -19.64
N THR A 539 -36.98 -12.39 -19.38
CA THR A 539 -38.11 -12.37 -18.45
C THR A 539 -37.64 -12.05 -17.03
N GLU A 540 -36.54 -12.66 -16.60
CA GLU A 540 -35.89 -12.45 -15.31
C GLU A 540 -35.34 -11.03 -15.20
N ALA A 541 -34.72 -10.52 -16.27
CA ALA A 541 -34.25 -9.14 -16.33
C ALA A 541 -35.40 -8.13 -16.15
N ILE A 542 -36.50 -8.29 -16.89
CA ILE A 542 -37.68 -7.42 -16.78
C ILE A 542 -38.30 -7.50 -15.39
N SER A 543 -38.43 -8.71 -14.83
CA SER A 543 -38.97 -8.94 -13.48
C SER A 543 -38.13 -8.20 -12.44
N MET A 544 -36.79 -8.33 -12.52
CA MET A 544 -35.86 -7.68 -11.61
C MET A 544 -35.95 -6.15 -11.69
N LEU A 545 -36.00 -5.58 -12.91
CA LEU A 545 -36.13 -4.14 -13.09
C LEU A 545 -37.43 -3.61 -12.49
N ARG A 546 -38.55 -4.30 -12.69
CA ARG A 546 -39.86 -3.87 -12.17
C ARG A 546 -39.97 -4.01 -10.66
N GLN A 547 -39.38 -5.04 -10.07
CA GLN A 547 -39.49 -5.31 -8.63
C GLN A 547 -38.51 -4.49 -7.81
N ASN A 548 -37.26 -4.38 -8.25
CA ASN A 548 -36.19 -3.79 -7.46
C ASN A 548 -35.91 -2.31 -7.80
N LEU A 549 -36.35 -1.85 -8.98
CA LEU A 549 -36.10 -0.50 -9.49
C LEU A 549 -37.38 0.19 -10.00
N PRO A 550 -38.47 0.23 -9.22
CA PRO A 550 -39.68 0.93 -9.65
C PRO A 550 -39.39 2.43 -9.82
N ASP A 551 -39.86 3.00 -10.92
CA ASP A 551 -39.73 4.43 -11.24
C ASP A 551 -38.28 4.96 -11.30
N ASN A 552 -37.29 4.07 -11.50
CA ASN A 552 -35.88 4.42 -11.63
C ASN A 552 -35.49 4.65 -13.10
N SER A 553 -34.79 5.74 -13.38
CA SER A 553 -34.37 6.14 -14.73
C SER A 553 -33.49 5.10 -15.44
N LEU A 554 -32.62 4.37 -14.72
CA LEU A 554 -31.81 3.26 -15.27
C LEU A 554 -32.69 2.08 -15.71
N ALA A 555 -33.71 1.76 -14.92
CA ALA A 555 -34.67 0.70 -15.26
C ALA A 555 -35.58 1.11 -16.42
N GLY A 556 -36.05 2.35 -16.44
CA GLY A 556 -36.82 2.91 -17.56
C GLY A 556 -36.06 2.82 -18.88
N TYR A 557 -34.76 3.16 -18.87
CA TYR A 557 -33.91 3.01 -20.05
C TYR A 557 -33.75 1.55 -20.49
N LEU A 558 -33.34 0.64 -19.59
CA LEU A 558 -33.09 -0.74 -19.99
C LEU A 558 -34.38 -1.45 -20.43
N LEU A 559 -35.50 -1.21 -19.74
CA LEU A 559 -36.81 -1.70 -20.17
C LEU A 559 -37.19 -1.13 -21.54
N GLY A 560 -37.06 0.18 -21.74
CA GLY A 560 -37.32 0.80 -23.04
C GLY A 560 -36.47 0.23 -24.17
N HIS A 561 -35.20 -0.03 -23.90
CA HIS A 561 -34.27 -0.65 -24.85
C HIS A 561 -34.62 -2.11 -25.16
N ILE A 562 -35.00 -2.91 -24.15
CA ILE A 562 -35.47 -4.29 -24.35
C ILE A 562 -36.72 -4.30 -25.23
N GLU A 563 -37.72 -3.50 -24.88
CA GLU A 563 -38.99 -3.40 -25.60
C GLU A 563 -38.77 -2.92 -27.05
N PHE A 564 -37.83 -2.00 -27.27
CA PHE A 564 -37.46 -1.54 -28.61
C PHE A 564 -36.88 -2.68 -29.46
N LEU A 565 -35.96 -3.47 -28.89
CA LEU A 565 -35.33 -4.60 -29.59
C LEU A 565 -36.30 -5.76 -29.84
N GLU A 566 -37.32 -5.93 -28.99
CA GLU A 566 -38.40 -6.90 -29.19
C GLU A 566 -39.48 -6.43 -30.18
N GLY A 567 -39.40 -5.17 -30.65
CA GLY A 567 -40.34 -4.60 -31.62
C GLY A 567 -41.58 -3.95 -31.00
N ASN A 568 -41.64 -3.84 -29.67
CA ASN A 568 -42.72 -3.20 -28.92
C ASN A 568 -42.53 -1.67 -28.87
N TYR A 569 -42.40 -1.02 -30.04
CA TYR A 569 -41.97 0.38 -30.16
C TYR A 569 -42.85 1.38 -29.40
N GLN A 570 -44.17 1.13 -29.32
CA GLN A 570 -45.08 2.00 -28.56
C GLN A 570 -44.78 1.94 -27.06
N THR A 571 -44.58 0.74 -26.53
CA THR A 571 -44.21 0.52 -25.12
C THR A 571 -42.82 1.07 -24.83
N ALA A 572 -41.87 0.85 -25.72
CA ALA A 572 -40.52 1.41 -25.64
C ALA A 572 -40.57 2.94 -25.53
N LEU A 573 -41.31 3.61 -26.42
CA LEU A 573 -41.44 5.07 -26.43
C LEU A 573 -42.05 5.62 -25.14
N LEU A 574 -43.10 4.99 -24.62
CA LEU A 574 -43.72 5.40 -23.36
C LEU A 574 -42.73 5.33 -22.20
N ARG A 575 -42.04 4.21 -22.05
CA ARG A 575 -41.04 4.02 -20.98
C ARG A 575 -39.87 4.99 -21.10
N LEU A 576 -39.37 5.22 -22.32
CA LEU A 576 -38.24 6.12 -22.54
C LEU A 576 -38.60 7.58 -22.27
N LYS A 577 -39.85 8.00 -22.48
CA LYS A 577 -40.32 9.36 -22.15
C LYS A 577 -40.44 9.61 -20.65
N GLU A 578 -40.61 8.56 -19.85
CA GLU A 578 -40.65 8.63 -18.39
C GLU A 578 -39.24 8.74 -17.78
N VAL A 579 -38.18 8.50 -18.56
CA VAL A 579 -36.79 8.64 -18.09
C VAL A 579 -36.45 10.11 -17.88
N ASN A 580 -36.18 10.49 -16.63
CA ASN A 580 -35.77 11.85 -16.31
C ASN A 580 -34.29 12.08 -16.67
N LEU A 581 -34.06 12.80 -17.77
CA LEU A 581 -32.71 13.12 -18.27
C LEU A 581 -31.93 14.10 -17.38
N ASN A 582 -32.62 14.84 -16.50
CA ASN A 582 -32.01 15.78 -15.57
C ASN A 582 -31.65 15.15 -14.21
N ASP A 583 -31.96 13.86 -14.02
CA ASP A 583 -31.64 13.18 -12.79
C ASP A 583 -30.11 12.96 -12.68
N VAL A 584 -29.51 13.59 -11.65
CA VAL A 584 -28.07 13.54 -11.34
C VAL A 584 -27.65 12.14 -10.87
N SER A 585 -28.61 11.22 -10.70
CA SER A 585 -28.40 9.85 -10.22
C SER A 585 -27.68 8.92 -11.21
N PHE A 586 -27.43 9.33 -12.45
CA PHE A 586 -26.68 8.51 -13.41
C PHE A 586 -25.19 8.42 -13.04
N PRO A 587 -24.68 7.22 -12.72
CA PRO A 587 -23.34 7.08 -12.15
C PRO A 587 -22.29 7.12 -13.24
N ARG A 588 -21.30 8.02 -13.07
CA ARG A 588 -20.10 8.26 -13.90
C ARG A 588 -19.15 7.06 -14.07
N HIS A 589 -19.61 5.87 -13.73
CA HIS A 589 -18.84 4.64 -13.65
C HIS A 589 -19.47 3.51 -14.48
N LEU A 590 -20.48 3.78 -15.31
CA LEU A 590 -21.17 2.79 -16.14
C LEU A 590 -20.68 2.84 -17.59
N TYR A 591 -20.22 1.71 -18.12
CA TYR A 591 -19.49 1.56 -19.40
C TYR A 591 -19.99 0.40 -20.28
N VAL A 592 -21.05 -0.32 -19.88
CA VAL A 592 -21.63 -1.47 -20.62
C VAL A 592 -22.73 -0.95 -21.57
N PRO A 593 -22.82 -1.46 -22.82
CA PRO A 593 -23.11 -0.68 -24.01
C PRO A 593 -24.52 -0.06 -23.95
N VAL A 594 -24.73 1.22 -24.19
CA VAL A 594 -24.03 2.09 -25.14
C VAL A 594 -23.53 3.38 -24.46
N THR A 595 -23.71 3.55 -23.15
CA THR A 595 -23.48 4.84 -22.48
C THR A 595 -22.06 5.00 -21.95
N SER A 596 -21.17 5.66 -22.66
CA SER A 596 -19.93 6.17 -22.05
C SER A 596 -20.23 7.52 -21.40
N ASP A 597 -20.94 7.54 -20.26
CA ASP A 597 -21.27 8.66 -19.33
C ASP A 597 -21.56 10.08 -19.88
N CYS A 598 -21.71 10.18 -21.19
CA CYS A 598 -21.89 11.37 -21.99
C CYS A 598 -22.78 11.01 -23.20
N THR A 599 -23.45 9.86 -23.18
CA THR A 599 -24.38 9.47 -24.25
C THR A 599 -25.65 8.83 -23.71
N PHE A 600 -25.84 8.71 -22.39
CA PHE A 600 -27.07 8.12 -21.84
C PHE A 600 -28.31 8.91 -22.26
N GLY A 601 -28.32 10.23 -22.04
CA GLY A 601 -29.43 11.06 -22.50
C GLY A 601 -29.57 11.04 -24.02
N ASP A 602 -28.44 11.10 -24.72
CA ASP A 602 -28.35 11.03 -26.18
C ASP A 602 -28.96 9.71 -26.72
N GLU A 603 -28.78 8.59 -26.02
CA GLU A 603 -29.32 7.27 -26.35
C GLU A 603 -30.79 7.11 -26.01
N VAL A 604 -31.23 7.67 -24.88
CA VAL A 604 -32.66 7.72 -24.56
C VAL A 604 -33.40 8.51 -25.63
N LEU A 605 -32.92 9.71 -25.96
CA LEU A 605 -33.48 10.56 -27.03
C LEU A 605 -33.42 9.86 -28.39
N PHE A 606 -32.33 9.15 -28.67
CA PHE A 606 -32.22 8.34 -29.87
C PHE A 606 -33.28 7.23 -29.92
N LEU A 607 -33.41 6.43 -28.86
CA LEU A 607 -34.37 5.34 -28.82
C LEU A 607 -35.81 5.87 -28.88
N GLN A 608 -36.09 7.05 -28.32
CA GLN A 608 -37.36 7.75 -28.50
C GLN A 608 -37.60 8.07 -29.98
N ALA A 609 -36.65 8.76 -30.63
CA ALA A 609 -36.76 9.14 -32.04
C ALA A 609 -36.85 7.92 -32.98
N ALA A 610 -36.07 6.88 -32.70
CA ALA A 610 -36.09 5.62 -33.44
C ALA A 610 -37.42 4.88 -33.26
N SER A 611 -37.99 4.89 -32.05
CA SER A 611 -39.31 4.31 -31.78
C SER A 611 -40.39 5.04 -32.55
N MET A 612 -40.37 6.39 -32.54
CA MET A 612 -41.30 7.22 -33.31
C MET A 612 -41.23 6.92 -34.82
N PHE A 613 -40.01 6.82 -35.36
CA PHE A 613 -39.82 6.44 -36.75
C PHE A 613 -40.38 5.05 -37.07
N LYS A 614 -40.11 4.04 -36.22
CA LYS A 614 -40.60 2.67 -36.41
C LYS A 614 -42.13 2.57 -36.29
N LEU A 615 -42.75 3.47 -35.54
CA LEU A 615 -44.21 3.61 -35.45
C LEU A 615 -44.83 4.37 -36.66
N GLY A 616 -44.02 4.87 -37.58
CA GLY A 616 -44.51 5.65 -38.73
C GLY A 616 -45.03 7.04 -38.37
N ARG A 617 -44.51 7.65 -37.29
CA ARG A 617 -44.85 9.03 -36.91
C ARG A 617 -44.42 10.02 -38.01
N PRO A 618 -45.07 11.19 -38.11
CA PRO A 618 -44.67 12.25 -39.01
C PRO A 618 -43.17 12.62 -38.86
N PRO A 619 -42.48 12.98 -39.96
CA PRO A 619 -41.07 13.40 -39.93
C PRO A 619 -40.74 14.46 -38.89
N GLU A 620 -41.60 15.47 -38.77
CA GLU A 620 -41.45 16.59 -37.83
C GLU A 620 -41.24 16.13 -36.38
N GLU A 621 -41.96 15.09 -35.94
CA GLU A 621 -41.92 14.60 -34.56
C GLU A 621 -40.58 13.93 -34.23
N TYR A 622 -40.14 12.96 -35.04
CA TYR A 622 -38.90 12.24 -34.73
C TYR A 622 -37.65 13.05 -35.07
N LEU A 623 -37.70 13.92 -36.09
CA LEU A 623 -36.61 14.86 -36.41
C LEU A 623 -36.36 15.84 -35.26
N ALA A 624 -37.42 16.36 -34.65
CA ALA A 624 -37.31 17.23 -33.47
C ALA A 624 -36.66 16.51 -32.28
N GLU A 625 -36.93 15.21 -32.08
CA GLU A 625 -36.24 14.44 -31.03
C GLU A 625 -34.76 14.17 -31.36
N PHE A 626 -34.43 13.80 -32.61
CA PHE A 626 -33.04 13.66 -33.04
C PHE A 626 -32.23 14.94 -32.83
N ALA A 627 -32.85 16.09 -33.04
CA ALA A 627 -32.22 17.38 -32.89
C ALA A 627 -31.85 17.75 -31.45
N LYS A 628 -32.50 17.13 -30.45
CA LYS A 628 -32.16 17.33 -29.04
C LYS A 628 -30.89 16.59 -28.64
N ILE A 629 -30.37 15.69 -29.49
CA ILE A 629 -29.17 14.92 -29.22
C ILE A 629 -27.95 15.85 -29.35
N PRO A 630 -27.25 16.19 -28.25
CA PRO A 630 -26.19 17.20 -28.26
C PRO A 630 -24.89 16.69 -28.87
N ARG A 631 -24.64 15.37 -28.92
CA ARG A 631 -23.39 14.78 -29.41
C ARG A 631 -23.66 13.60 -30.35
N PHE A 632 -22.85 13.49 -31.40
CA PHE A 632 -22.96 12.41 -32.37
C PHE A 632 -21.64 11.64 -32.50
N PHE A 633 -21.68 10.32 -32.23
CA PHE A 633 -20.51 9.44 -32.28
C PHE A 633 -20.60 8.45 -33.45
N PRO A 634 -19.74 8.54 -34.47
CA PRO A 634 -19.75 7.70 -35.69
C PRO A 634 -19.69 6.20 -35.45
N SER A 635 -19.09 5.78 -34.34
CA SER A 635 -18.88 4.38 -33.97
C SER A 635 -19.95 3.82 -33.03
N SER A 636 -20.91 4.65 -32.62
CA SER A 636 -22.03 4.26 -31.77
C SER A 636 -23.01 3.34 -32.52
N ASP A 637 -23.81 2.58 -31.76
CA ASP A 637 -24.89 1.78 -32.36
C ASP A 637 -26.01 2.69 -32.94
N LEU A 638 -26.15 3.91 -32.41
CA LEU A 638 -26.91 5.03 -33.00
C LEU A 638 -26.47 5.31 -34.45
N ALA A 639 -25.16 5.48 -34.70
CA ALA A 639 -24.65 5.77 -36.05
C ALA A 639 -24.86 4.60 -37.03
N LYS A 640 -24.74 3.34 -36.57
CA LYS A 640 -25.05 2.16 -37.39
C LYS A 640 -26.54 2.07 -37.71
N PHE A 641 -27.40 2.39 -36.74
CA PHE A 641 -28.85 2.39 -36.94
C PHE A 641 -29.29 3.50 -37.90
N LEU A 642 -28.59 4.63 -37.96
CA LEU A 642 -28.90 5.65 -38.96
C LEU A 642 -28.51 5.22 -40.39
N THR A 643 -27.53 4.32 -40.55
CA THR A 643 -26.81 4.14 -41.83
C THR A 643 -26.99 2.79 -42.53
N ARG A 644 -27.52 1.76 -41.87
CA ARG A 644 -27.90 0.50 -42.56
C ARG A 644 -28.99 0.72 -43.65
N ARG A 645 -29.07 -0.20 -44.62
CA ARG A 645 -30.04 -0.11 -45.74
C ARG A 645 -31.49 -0.06 -45.22
N GLY A 646 -32.27 0.93 -45.66
CA GLY A 646 -33.69 1.11 -45.31
C GLY A 646 -33.97 2.10 -44.16
N ASN A 647 -33.02 2.96 -43.79
CA ASN A 647 -33.04 3.70 -42.53
C ASN A 647 -33.41 5.19 -42.60
N ILE A 648 -33.59 5.74 -41.38
CA ILE A 648 -33.89 7.13 -41.03
C ILE A 648 -33.09 8.15 -41.86
N LEU A 649 -31.78 7.97 -42.04
CA LEU A 649 -30.93 8.95 -42.73
C LEU A 649 -31.40 9.21 -44.17
N ALA A 650 -31.82 8.19 -44.90
CA ALA A 650 -32.35 8.36 -46.26
C ALA A 650 -33.71 9.08 -46.28
N THR A 651 -34.49 8.94 -45.21
CA THR A 651 -35.75 9.69 -45.03
C THR A 651 -35.48 11.14 -44.65
N MET A 652 -34.48 11.40 -43.79
CA MET A 652 -34.01 12.74 -43.43
C MET A 652 -33.50 13.51 -44.66
N ILE A 653 -32.66 12.88 -45.48
CA ILE A 653 -32.13 13.49 -46.72
C ILE A 653 -33.28 13.86 -47.67
N ARG A 654 -34.21 12.93 -47.92
CA ARG A 654 -35.38 13.20 -48.79
C ARG A 654 -36.31 14.28 -48.24
N TYR A 655 -36.36 14.45 -46.93
CA TYR A 655 -37.13 15.52 -46.29
C TYR A 655 -36.50 16.89 -46.58
N VAL A 656 -35.18 17.01 -46.42
CA VAL A 656 -34.42 18.23 -46.78
C VAL A 656 -34.54 18.55 -48.28
N GLU A 657 -34.42 17.55 -49.15
CA GLU A 657 -34.52 17.72 -50.61
C GLU A 657 -35.89 18.22 -51.09
N ARG A 658 -36.97 18.01 -50.30
CA ARG A 658 -38.32 18.47 -50.63
C ARG A 658 -38.59 19.93 -50.30
N GLY A 659 -37.69 20.60 -49.57
CA GLY A 659 -37.81 22.02 -49.24
C GLY A 659 -38.98 22.34 -48.30
N GLU A 660 -39.41 21.39 -47.47
CA GLU A 660 -40.50 21.58 -46.51
C GLU A 660 -39.93 22.14 -45.18
N GLN A 661 -40.38 23.35 -44.79
CA GLN A 661 -40.04 24.08 -43.56
C GLN A 661 -38.54 24.37 -43.33
N ASP A 662 -38.13 25.62 -43.59
CA ASP A 662 -36.73 26.10 -43.51
C ASP A 662 -36.03 25.79 -42.17
N GLU A 663 -36.73 25.91 -41.03
CA GLU A 663 -36.16 25.62 -39.70
C GLU A 663 -35.85 24.13 -39.51
N LEU A 664 -36.72 23.24 -39.99
CA LEU A 664 -36.58 21.80 -39.83
C LEU A 664 -35.57 21.22 -40.82
N ALA A 665 -35.45 21.83 -42.01
CA ALA A 665 -34.39 21.55 -42.97
C ALA A 665 -33.01 21.91 -42.38
N ALA A 666 -32.87 23.09 -41.76
CA ALA A 666 -31.63 23.52 -41.09
C ALA A 666 -31.26 22.61 -39.90
N LEU A 667 -32.26 22.13 -39.16
CA LEU A 667 -32.08 21.19 -38.06
C LEU A 667 -31.59 19.82 -38.55
N THR A 668 -32.20 19.34 -39.64
CA THR A 668 -31.83 18.07 -40.29
C THR A 668 -30.43 18.15 -40.89
N GLU A 669 -30.08 19.27 -41.53
CA GLU A 669 -28.74 19.53 -42.03
C GLU A 669 -27.71 19.56 -40.89
N ARG A 670 -28.05 20.12 -39.73
CA ARG A 670 -27.17 20.10 -38.55
C ARG A 670 -26.88 18.68 -38.07
N VAL A 671 -27.90 17.81 -38.01
CA VAL A 671 -27.72 16.40 -37.63
C VAL A 671 -26.88 15.66 -38.67
N ILE A 672 -27.13 15.88 -39.97
CA ILE A 672 -26.36 15.29 -41.07
C ILE A 672 -24.91 15.82 -41.07
N ARG A 673 -24.69 17.10 -40.82
CA ARG A 673 -23.37 17.74 -40.77
C ARG A 673 -22.57 17.25 -39.58
N ALA A 674 -23.16 17.19 -38.39
CA ALA A 674 -22.52 16.59 -37.21
C ALA A 674 -22.14 15.11 -37.46
N TYR A 675 -22.97 14.37 -38.19
CA TYR A 675 -22.67 13.02 -38.65
C TYR A 675 -21.47 12.96 -39.62
N ILE A 676 -21.42 13.85 -40.62
CA ILE A 676 -20.36 13.88 -41.64
C ILE A 676 -19.03 14.36 -41.04
N GLU A 677 -19.05 15.45 -40.28
CA GLU A 677 -17.87 16.04 -39.64
C GLU A 677 -17.20 15.03 -38.71
N SER A 678 -17.98 14.32 -37.90
CA SER A 678 -17.47 13.28 -37.02
C SER A 678 -16.82 12.09 -37.77
N PHE A 679 -17.19 11.83 -39.03
CA PHE A 679 -16.52 10.85 -39.91
C PHE A 679 -15.21 11.36 -40.52
N SER A 680 -15.07 12.68 -40.72
CA SER A 680 -13.91 13.33 -41.34
C SER A 680 -12.72 13.59 -40.38
N ILE A 681 -12.91 13.35 -39.08
CA ILE A 681 -11.93 13.61 -38.00
C ILE A 681 -10.78 12.57 -37.95
N GLY A 682 -10.66 11.69 -38.96
CA GLY A 682 -9.36 11.05 -39.25
C GLY A 682 -8.26 12.05 -39.64
N THR A 683 -8.62 13.31 -39.91
CA THR A 683 -7.72 14.33 -40.49
C THR A 683 -7.72 15.71 -39.81
N LEU A 684 -8.36 15.90 -38.65
CA LEU A 684 -8.22 17.15 -37.89
C LEU A 684 -7.64 16.89 -36.51
N LYS A 685 -6.34 17.19 -36.41
CA LYS A 685 -5.55 17.35 -35.19
C LYS A 685 -6.20 18.34 -34.24
N GLU A 686 -5.89 18.16 -32.95
CA GLU A 686 -5.69 19.18 -31.92
C GLU A 686 -6.16 20.60 -32.29
N GLU A 687 -7.27 21.06 -31.70
CA GLU A 687 -7.39 22.35 -30.97
C GLU A 687 -8.86 22.81 -30.84
N VAL A 688 -9.18 23.30 -29.63
CA VAL A 688 -10.20 24.32 -29.30
C VAL A 688 -11.68 23.92 -29.35
N TYR A 689 -12.33 23.88 -28.17
CA TYR A 689 -13.58 24.62 -27.91
C TYR A 689 -13.73 24.89 -26.40
N THR A 690 -13.13 25.99 -25.94
CA THR A 690 -13.68 26.81 -24.86
C THR A 690 -14.73 27.72 -25.47
N TYR A 691 -15.98 27.73 -25.01
CA TYR A 691 -16.80 28.95 -25.12
C TYR A 691 -17.79 29.12 -23.97
N ASN A 692 -17.78 30.37 -23.49
CA ASN A 692 -18.47 30.95 -22.35
C ASN A 692 -20.00 31.02 -22.52
N TYR A 693 -20.68 30.90 -21.37
CA TYR A 693 -22.04 31.39 -21.13
C TYR A 693 -22.18 32.88 -21.44
N ARG A 694 -23.24 33.22 -22.20
CA ARG A 694 -24.07 34.40 -21.96
C ARG A 694 -25.51 34.09 -22.30
#